data_AF-A0A7S1G7Y3-F1
#
_entry.id   AF-A0A7S1G7Y3-F1
#
_cell.length_a   1.000
_cell.length_b   1.000
_cell.length_c   1.000
_cell.angle_alpha   90.00
_cell.angle_beta   90.00
_cell.angle_gamma   90.00
#
_symmetry.space_group_name_H-M   'P 1'
#
loop_
_entity.id
_entity.type
_entity.pdbx_description
1 polymer ?
#
loop_
_entity_poly.entity_id
_entity_poly.type
_entity_poly.pdbx_seq_one_letter_code
_entity_poly.pdbx_strand_id
1 'polypeptide(L)'
;SSTPMPAAALHGRRSKWEKSRDLPRRALGASQVAHAGATRAGAGAACAGADADAGTAGDARRLNPPRRPGEPTADMVRKSAKRHGMPAVVVVMVALAVAAAVSMAAATTRGGGATSRPLSSPLSPSTLWRLREEARESFYHAYDAYMDNAYPWDELKPLSCKGRRWDRRVRGDLDDALGGFSTTLVDSLDALAVLGDFGEFQAAVQRVKKVRFDRNVTVSVFETTIRVLGGLLSAHLIAADAELGVMPPGEYDGELLSMAEDLGERLLPAFDTPTGIPVHRVNLRHGVEPRERGRTCTAAAGSLLVEFGLLSRLTGRPQFEDAARGAVDALWERRSSIDLIGATVDARSGQWLQPHTGIGAGVDSFYEYLLKAHVLLGDDELLRRFLVARRAANEHMLTPAGVHGEVDLNAGRSSRKHPFISALQAFWPAMEVMAGDVERARECYRPLEALWRRHEALPEVWDAAAEQPVHFAKDSPLRPELIESTFYLYRATTDPSYLHRGATMMRALQRNSRVECGYASIADVTTKRLDDRMDSYFLSETLKYLFMLFDAGLRDAVAAEQRAMRHQQLQQPSVATADRATCTECERNVTQPSVAWAPSAVLLERVRNGRGDVGSLALDMSRVMFTTEGHIIYMPHRDLERAMAAETCANPSVSRKKVKKAKSKRDTYTLQPRDLECPAWSAADASWPTGLLADNSMDWEWAEPNDFVDEDVPTIPRVQAPRHDVAVSLRQRAGETDIGAIVSCDESDAPSCTVRYGPAIIRVDGERVASAAIASFGPALQEAGVVGPVVVSQPVDACERGAVPVAPGGIVLAVRGKCSFAQKANVLGSLGAAAVVVLDVDVGDRRHTLPSITAADLWSTSIEAEPGDDEPSIPLVVVPRSEVHALLEALANDGSRSLTVRDVVSARAELQIALPARPSSVALD
;
A
#
# COMPACT_ATOMS: atom_id res chain seq x y z
N SER A 1 23.33 0.18 50.09
CA SER A 1 24.14 0.68 51.22
C SER A 1 25.59 0.36 50.96
N SER A 2 26.46 1.34 51.26
CA SER A 2 27.93 1.27 51.41
C SER A 2 28.81 0.79 50.23
N THR A 3 29.25 1.77 49.43
CA THR A 3 30.66 2.02 49.09
C THR A 3 31.54 2.18 50.36
N PRO A 4 32.87 2.45 50.31
CA PRO A 4 33.93 2.29 49.28
C PRO A 4 35.26 1.77 49.88
N MET A 5 36.36 1.65 49.09
CA MET A 5 37.72 2.18 49.39
C MET A 5 38.84 1.58 48.47
N PRO A 6 39.99 2.29 48.29
CA PRO A 6 40.50 2.68 46.95
C PRO A 6 42.03 2.53 46.74
N ALA A 7 42.53 3.23 45.70
CA ALA A 7 43.90 3.75 45.51
C ALA A 7 44.91 2.77 44.86
N ALA A 8 45.90 3.15 44.04
CA ALA A 8 46.38 4.44 43.56
C ALA A 8 47.19 4.23 42.26
N ALA A 9 47.37 5.31 41.51
CA ALA A 9 48.22 5.45 40.34
C ALA A 9 49.74 5.39 40.66
N LEU A 10 50.58 5.05 39.67
CA LEU A 10 51.94 5.58 39.55
C LEU A 10 52.43 5.60 38.10
N HIS A 11 53.09 6.71 37.78
CA HIS A 11 53.66 7.16 36.50
C HIS A 11 54.93 6.41 36.03
N GLY A 12 55.25 6.57 34.73
CA GLY A 12 56.64 6.60 34.22
C GLY A 12 56.85 5.89 32.88
N ARG A 13 56.54 6.50 31.72
CA ARG A 13 57.45 7.23 30.79
C ARG A 13 58.64 6.46 30.19
N ARG A 14 58.69 6.52 28.83
CA ARG A 14 59.83 6.41 27.87
C ARG A 14 60.27 4.95 27.59
N SER A 15 60.61 4.50 26.37
CA SER A 15 61.04 5.10 25.08
C SER A 15 60.96 3.98 24.01
N LYS A 16 60.38 4.17 22.80
CA LYS A 16 60.95 4.76 21.56
C LYS A 16 61.61 3.70 20.64
N TRP A 17 61.20 3.72 19.34
CA TRP A 17 61.81 3.13 18.12
C TRP A 17 61.62 1.62 17.86
N GLU A 18 61.49 1.11 16.62
CA GLU A 18 60.95 1.55 15.32
C GLU A 18 61.14 0.34 14.37
N LYS A 19 60.18 0.16 13.45
CA LYS A 19 60.32 -0.27 12.04
C LYS A 19 60.89 -1.66 11.64
N SER A 20 59.97 -2.41 11.04
CA SER A 20 59.95 -2.93 9.64
C SER A 20 60.95 -4.01 9.20
N ARG A 21 60.43 -5.12 8.64
CA ARG A 21 60.31 -5.34 7.17
C ARG A 21 59.82 -6.76 6.82
N ASP A 22 58.79 -6.76 5.97
CA ASP A 22 58.40 -7.64 4.87
C ASP A 22 59.13 -8.96 4.54
N LEU A 23 58.30 -10.03 4.40
CA LEU A 23 58.19 -11.02 3.28
C LEU A 23 59.42 -11.93 2.94
N PRO A 24 59.27 -13.11 2.26
CA PRO A 24 58.25 -13.42 1.24
C PRO A 24 57.68 -14.87 1.14
N ARG A 25 56.71 -14.98 0.22
CA ARG A 25 56.02 -16.15 -0.36
C ARG A 25 56.96 -17.21 -1.01
N ARG A 26 56.52 -18.48 -1.01
CA ARG A 26 56.45 -19.47 -2.13
C ARG A 26 55.92 -20.80 -1.58
N ALA A 27 54.77 -21.34 -2.00
CA ALA A 27 54.41 -21.98 -3.28
C ALA A 27 54.74 -23.49 -3.34
N LEU A 28 53.76 -24.24 -3.88
CA LEU A 28 53.81 -25.59 -4.49
C LEU A 28 53.51 -26.82 -3.60
N GLY A 29 52.62 -27.67 -4.11
CA GLY A 29 52.58 -29.09 -3.75
C GLY A 29 51.21 -29.76 -3.79
N ALA A 30 50.65 -29.96 -4.98
CA ALA A 30 49.56 -30.93 -5.19
C ALA A 30 50.13 -32.37 -5.23
N SER A 31 49.43 -33.35 -4.64
CA SER A 31 49.28 -34.69 -5.26
C SER A 31 48.16 -35.50 -4.59
N GLN A 32 47.27 -35.99 -5.44
CA GLN A 32 46.32 -37.09 -5.22
C GLN A 32 47.02 -38.45 -5.04
N VAL A 33 46.20 -39.48 -4.76
CA VAL A 33 46.30 -40.95 -5.06
C VAL A 33 46.05 -41.73 -3.76
N ALA A 34 44.89 -42.33 -3.47
CA ALA A 34 44.08 -43.39 -4.12
C ALA A 34 44.23 -44.77 -3.43
N HIS A 35 43.06 -45.31 -3.05
CA HIS A 35 42.59 -46.71 -3.00
C HIS A 35 43.48 -47.90 -2.62
N ALA A 36 42.99 -48.65 -1.61
CA ALA A 36 42.65 -50.09 -1.63
C ALA A 36 41.83 -50.36 -0.33
N GLY A 37 40.72 -51.11 -0.22
CA GLY A 37 40.10 -52.15 -1.03
C GLY A 37 40.20 -53.50 -0.31
N ALA A 38 39.19 -53.90 0.52
CA ALA A 38 38.90 -55.32 0.86
C ALA A 38 37.66 -55.52 1.78
N THR A 39 36.56 -55.99 1.18
CA THR A 39 35.71 -57.16 1.53
C THR A 39 35.17 -57.45 2.95
N ARG A 40 33.82 -57.51 3.00
CA ARG A 40 32.89 -58.54 3.51
C ARG A 40 32.84 -58.99 4.99
N ALA A 41 31.59 -59.29 5.37
CA ALA A 41 31.06 -59.98 6.56
C ALA A 41 30.73 -59.03 7.73
N GLY A 42 29.56 -59.04 8.35
CA GLY A 42 28.51 -60.05 8.39
C GLY A 42 28.00 -60.17 9.83
N ALA A 43 26.82 -59.59 10.07
CA ALA A 43 25.79 -59.98 11.04
C ALA A 43 26.13 -60.32 12.51
N GLY A 44 25.34 -59.67 13.39
CA GLY A 44 24.66 -60.32 14.51
C GLY A 44 25.40 -60.28 15.84
N ALA A 45 24.74 -60.31 16.99
CA ALA A 45 23.33 -60.31 17.33
C ALA A 45 23.24 -60.16 18.86
N ALA A 46 22.02 -59.83 19.32
CA ALA A 46 21.33 -60.56 20.39
C ALA A 46 21.41 -60.07 21.86
N CYS A 47 20.17 -59.99 22.38
CA CYS A 47 19.68 -60.39 23.71
C CYS A 47 19.97 -59.44 24.88
N ALA A 48 19.10 -59.24 25.86
CA ALA A 48 17.73 -59.60 26.26
C ALA A 48 17.58 -58.87 27.64
N GLY A 49 16.45 -58.49 28.24
CA GLY A 49 15.05 -58.88 28.21
C GLY A 49 14.50 -58.64 29.64
N ALA A 50 13.17 -58.67 29.77
CA ALA A 50 12.33 -58.85 30.97
C ALA A 50 11.80 -57.62 31.76
N ASP A 51 10.54 -57.27 31.43
CA ASP A 51 9.29 -57.48 32.20
C ASP A 51 8.84 -56.62 33.41
N ALA A 52 7.53 -56.29 33.31
CA ALA A 52 6.43 -56.20 34.31
C ALA A 52 5.77 -54.79 34.41
N ASP A 53 4.45 -54.58 34.46
CA ASP A 53 3.22 -55.35 34.18
C ASP A 53 2.02 -54.36 34.31
N ALA A 54 0.79 -54.83 34.00
CA ALA A 54 -0.55 -54.20 34.13
C ALA A 54 -1.09 -53.43 32.89
N GLY A 55 -2.32 -53.61 32.42
CA GLY A 55 -3.45 -54.46 32.83
C GLY A 55 -4.74 -54.02 32.12
N THR A 56 -5.33 -54.94 31.36
CA THR A 56 -6.75 -55.10 30.97
C THR A 56 -7.51 -54.03 30.14
N ALA A 57 -7.90 -54.46 28.93
CA ALA A 57 -8.92 -53.86 28.07
C ALA A 57 -10.24 -54.66 28.13
N GLY A 58 -11.36 -53.95 28.09
CA GLY A 58 -12.72 -54.47 27.93
C GLY A 58 -13.29 -54.16 26.54
N ASP A 59 -14.12 -55.08 26.06
CA ASP A 59 -14.54 -55.37 24.69
C ASP A 59 -15.84 -54.63 24.28
N ALA A 60 -15.96 -54.16 23.02
CA ALA A 60 -17.24 -53.83 22.37
C ALA A 60 -17.13 -53.65 20.83
N ARG A 61 -17.28 -54.78 20.11
CA ARG A 61 -18.03 -55.00 18.85
C ARG A 61 -18.34 -53.79 17.93
N ARG A 62 -17.78 -53.79 16.72
CA ARG A 62 -18.36 -53.11 15.53
C ARG A 62 -19.14 -54.12 14.67
N LEU A 63 -20.40 -53.80 14.41
CA LEU A 63 -21.29 -54.45 13.46
C LEU A 63 -20.91 -54.05 12.02
N ASN A 64 -20.81 -55.03 11.12
CA ASN A 64 -20.69 -54.80 9.67
C ASN A 64 -22.07 -54.62 9.03
N PRO A 65 -22.28 -53.64 8.13
CA PRO A 65 -23.46 -53.58 7.26
C PRO A 65 -23.36 -54.56 6.06
N PRO A 66 -24.49 -54.88 5.41
CA PRO A 66 -24.65 -56.08 4.58
C PRO A 66 -24.09 -55.96 3.15
N ARG A 67 -23.76 -57.12 2.57
CA ARG A 67 -23.26 -57.32 1.19
C ARG A 67 -24.33 -56.98 0.14
N ARG A 68 -23.89 -56.43 -1.00
CA ARG A 68 -24.70 -56.33 -2.24
C ARG A 68 -24.54 -57.59 -3.11
N PRO A 69 -25.55 -57.99 -3.91
CA PRO A 69 -25.46 -59.15 -4.78
C PRO A 69 -24.65 -58.82 -6.04
N GLY A 70 -23.60 -59.60 -6.34
CA GLY A 70 -22.92 -59.53 -7.65
C GLY A 70 -21.39 -59.69 -7.68
N GLU A 71 -20.68 -59.75 -6.54
CA GLU A 71 -19.22 -59.89 -6.55
C GLU A 71 -18.76 -61.37 -6.56
N PRO A 72 -17.82 -61.76 -7.46
CA PRO A 72 -17.28 -63.12 -7.48
C PRO A 72 -16.34 -63.37 -6.29
N THR A 73 -16.40 -64.57 -5.70
CA THR A 73 -15.55 -64.94 -4.56
C THR A 73 -14.11 -65.25 -4.99
N ALA A 74 -13.16 -65.11 -4.08
CA ALA A 74 -11.73 -65.41 -4.31
C ALA A 74 -11.47 -66.85 -4.82
N ASP A 75 -12.39 -67.78 -4.56
CA ASP A 75 -12.33 -69.15 -5.06
C ASP A 75 -12.70 -69.30 -6.55
N MET A 76 -13.49 -68.38 -7.11
CA MET A 76 -13.86 -68.40 -8.54
C MET A 76 -12.71 -67.93 -9.43
N VAL A 77 -11.93 -66.96 -8.98
CA VAL A 77 -10.74 -66.45 -9.71
C VAL A 77 -9.63 -67.50 -9.77
N ARG A 78 -9.49 -68.31 -8.70
CA ARG A 78 -8.48 -69.38 -8.62
C ARG A 78 -8.76 -70.56 -9.57
N LYS A 79 -10.03 -70.84 -9.87
CA LYS A 79 -10.43 -71.93 -10.79
C LYS A 79 -10.32 -71.54 -12.28
N SER A 80 -10.41 -70.25 -12.62
CA SER A 80 -10.24 -69.77 -14.00
C SER A 80 -8.77 -69.77 -14.47
N ALA A 81 -7.84 -69.34 -13.60
CA ALA A 81 -6.41 -69.28 -13.92
C ALA A 81 -5.76 -70.65 -14.22
N LYS A 82 -6.28 -71.73 -13.65
CA LYS A 82 -5.79 -73.11 -13.94
C LYS A 82 -6.23 -73.64 -15.31
N ARG A 83 -7.24 -73.06 -15.95
CA ARG A 83 -7.83 -73.58 -17.19
C ARG A 83 -7.12 -73.07 -18.45
N HIS A 84 -6.31 -72.02 -18.38
CA HIS A 84 -5.72 -71.34 -19.55
C HIS A 84 -4.17 -71.19 -19.51
N GLY A 85 -3.49 -71.96 -18.65
CA GLY A 85 -2.03 -72.16 -18.74
C GLY A 85 -1.16 -70.90 -18.58
N MET A 86 -1.61 -69.87 -17.86
CA MET A 86 -0.82 -68.66 -17.61
C MET A 86 0.00 -68.79 -16.31
N PRO A 87 1.30 -68.43 -16.30
CA PRO A 87 2.13 -68.45 -15.08
C PRO A 87 1.62 -67.42 -14.04
N ALA A 88 1.66 -67.79 -12.75
CA ALA A 88 1.08 -67.03 -11.65
C ALA A 88 1.54 -65.56 -11.56
N VAL A 89 2.73 -65.25 -12.08
CA VAL A 89 3.31 -63.90 -12.14
C VAL A 89 2.52 -63.00 -13.10
N VAL A 90 1.98 -63.54 -14.20
CA VAL A 90 1.21 -62.75 -15.18
C VAL A 90 -0.20 -62.47 -14.65
N VAL A 91 -0.80 -63.37 -13.87
CA VAL A 91 -2.10 -63.16 -13.23
C VAL A 91 -2.03 -62.07 -12.16
N VAL A 92 -0.93 -62.02 -11.40
CA VAL A 92 -0.69 -60.95 -10.41
C VAL A 92 -0.40 -59.61 -11.09
N MET A 93 0.36 -59.61 -12.20
CA MET A 93 0.62 -58.39 -12.99
C MET A 93 -0.63 -57.84 -13.68
N VAL A 94 -1.49 -58.71 -14.23
CA VAL A 94 -2.78 -58.30 -14.81
C VAL A 94 -3.77 -57.88 -13.72
N ALA A 95 -3.79 -58.53 -12.55
CA ALA A 95 -4.61 -58.09 -11.42
C ALA A 95 -4.14 -56.75 -10.83
N LEU A 96 -2.83 -56.47 -10.80
CA LEU A 96 -2.27 -55.19 -10.40
C LEU A 96 -2.52 -54.10 -11.46
N ALA A 97 -2.44 -54.43 -12.75
CA ALA A 97 -2.76 -53.51 -13.84
C ALA A 97 -4.27 -53.21 -13.91
N VAL A 98 -5.13 -54.19 -13.66
CA VAL A 98 -6.59 -54.00 -13.58
C VAL A 98 -6.98 -53.30 -12.27
N ALA A 99 -6.31 -53.55 -11.14
CA ALA A 99 -6.52 -52.78 -9.91
C ALA A 99 -6.05 -51.32 -10.05
N ALA A 100 -4.96 -51.08 -10.79
CA ALA A 100 -4.49 -49.74 -11.14
C ALA A 100 -5.45 -49.05 -12.13
N ALA A 101 -5.97 -49.76 -13.13
CA ALA A 101 -6.94 -49.23 -14.09
C ALA A 101 -8.34 -48.99 -13.47
N VAL A 102 -8.80 -49.85 -12.56
CA VAL A 102 -10.05 -49.66 -11.80
C VAL A 102 -9.89 -48.58 -10.74
N SER A 103 -8.70 -48.39 -10.16
CA SER A 103 -8.41 -47.23 -9.30
C SER A 103 -8.35 -45.93 -10.11
N MET A 104 -7.83 -45.96 -11.34
CA MET A 104 -7.89 -44.80 -12.25
C MET A 104 -9.31 -44.51 -12.77
N ALA A 105 -10.15 -45.53 -13.00
CA ALA A 105 -11.54 -45.35 -13.45
C ALA A 105 -12.53 -45.01 -12.32
N ALA A 106 -12.26 -45.44 -11.08
CA ALA A 106 -13.02 -45.03 -9.90
C ALA A 106 -12.62 -43.64 -9.39
N ALA A 107 -11.38 -43.20 -9.67
CA ALA A 107 -10.96 -41.81 -9.43
C ALA A 107 -11.57 -40.81 -10.43
N THR A 108 -12.02 -41.26 -11.60
CA THR A 108 -12.66 -40.40 -12.62
C THR A 108 -14.19 -40.37 -12.55
N THR A 109 -14.83 -41.13 -11.66
CA THR A 109 -16.31 -41.13 -11.50
C THR A 109 -16.81 -40.95 -10.05
N ARG A 110 -15.91 -40.64 -9.12
CA ARG A 110 -16.22 -39.96 -7.84
C ARG A 110 -15.59 -38.57 -7.74
N GLY A 111 -15.45 -37.91 -8.88
CA GLY A 111 -15.30 -36.45 -8.95
C GLY A 111 -16.66 -35.78 -8.82
N GLY A 112 -17.25 -35.82 -7.61
CA GLY A 112 -18.15 -34.73 -7.22
C GLY A 112 -17.27 -33.49 -7.18
N GLY A 113 -17.37 -32.65 -8.20
CA GLY A 113 -16.51 -31.50 -8.40
C GLY A 113 -16.48 -30.61 -7.16
N ALA A 114 -15.47 -30.77 -6.32
CA ALA A 114 -14.80 -29.62 -5.77
C ALA A 114 -14.10 -28.97 -6.97
N THR A 115 -14.86 -28.13 -7.69
CA THR A 115 -14.23 -27.10 -8.50
C THR A 115 -13.20 -26.46 -7.58
N SER A 116 -11.93 -26.48 -7.98
CA SER A 116 -10.96 -25.57 -7.40
C SER A 116 -11.59 -24.19 -7.59
N ARG A 117 -12.19 -23.65 -6.52
CA ARG A 117 -12.78 -22.31 -6.56
C ARG A 117 -11.68 -21.42 -7.14
N PRO A 118 -11.93 -20.70 -8.24
CA PRO A 118 -10.92 -19.78 -8.73
C PRO A 118 -10.56 -18.86 -7.55
N LEU A 119 -9.27 -18.55 -7.41
CA LEU A 119 -8.74 -17.67 -6.35
C LEU A 119 -9.41 -16.27 -6.36
N SER A 120 -10.30 -15.99 -7.31
CA SER A 120 -11.16 -14.82 -7.39
C SER A 120 -12.49 -14.93 -6.64
N SER A 121 -12.88 -16.11 -6.13
CA SER A 121 -14.18 -16.22 -5.43
C SER A 121 -14.14 -15.51 -4.08
N PRO A 122 -15.10 -14.63 -3.75
CA PRO A 122 -15.15 -13.95 -2.46
C PRO A 122 -15.15 -14.94 -1.29
N LEU A 123 -14.37 -14.63 -0.25
CA LEU A 123 -14.42 -15.34 1.02
C LEU A 123 -15.69 -14.96 1.78
N SER A 124 -16.30 -15.92 2.48
CA SER A 124 -17.48 -15.64 3.30
C SER A 124 -17.12 -14.74 4.50
N PRO A 125 -18.04 -13.90 5.01
CA PRO A 125 -17.81 -13.11 6.22
C PRO A 125 -17.35 -13.96 7.40
N SER A 126 -17.94 -15.16 7.57
CA SER A 126 -17.52 -16.09 8.63
C SER A 126 -16.08 -16.57 8.49
N THR A 127 -15.56 -16.69 7.27
CA THR A 127 -14.17 -17.09 7.01
C THR A 127 -13.21 -15.93 7.26
N LEU A 128 -13.58 -14.73 6.82
CA LEU A 128 -12.79 -13.52 7.05
C LEU A 128 -12.71 -13.16 8.52
N TRP A 129 -13.82 -13.30 9.25
CA TRP A 129 -13.83 -13.16 10.71
C TRP A 129 -12.86 -14.15 11.38
N ARG A 130 -12.86 -15.43 10.98
CA ARG A 130 -11.90 -16.40 11.53
C ARG A 130 -10.45 -16.03 11.23
N LEU A 131 -10.14 -15.58 10.01
CA LEU A 131 -8.77 -15.18 9.62
C LEU A 131 -8.31 -13.92 10.37
N ARG A 132 -9.21 -12.93 10.54
CA ARG A 132 -8.97 -11.75 11.37
C ARG A 132 -8.66 -12.14 12.82
N GLU A 133 -9.47 -13.02 13.42
CA GLU A 133 -9.23 -13.48 14.79
C GLU A 133 -7.98 -14.36 14.91
N GLU A 134 -7.63 -15.12 13.87
CA GLU A 134 -6.37 -15.88 13.83
C GLU A 134 -5.16 -14.92 13.82
N ALA A 135 -5.23 -13.81 13.08
CA ALA A 135 -4.21 -12.77 13.08
C ALA A 135 -4.10 -12.09 14.46
N ARG A 136 -5.24 -11.77 15.08
CA ARG A 136 -5.31 -11.24 16.45
C ARG A 136 -4.68 -12.23 17.45
N GLU A 137 -5.07 -13.49 17.42
CA GLU A 137 -4.55 -14.53 18.31
C GLU A 137 -3.04 -14.72 18.15
N SER A 138 -2.55 -14.68 16.91
CA SER A 138 -1.11 -14.78 16.63
C SER A 138 -0.32 -13.59 17.15
N PHE A 139 -0.92 -12.40 17.12
CA PHE A 139 -0.34 -11.21 17.74
C PHE A 139 -0.17 -11.42 19.23
N TYR A 140 -1.21 -11.86 19.95
CA TYR A 140 -1.10 -12.12 21.39
C TYR A 140 -0.19 -13.29 21.74
N HIS A 141 -0.15 -14.35 20.93
CA HIS A 141 0.83 -15.44 21.12
C HIS A 141 2.27 -14.91 21.13
N ALA A 142 2.58 -13.94 20.27
CA ALA A 142 3.90 -13.31 20.19
C ALA A 142 4.10 -12.20 21.24
N TYR A 143 3.11 -11.34 21.42
CA TYR A 143 3.14 -10.21 22.36
C TYR A 143 3.20 -10.70 23.81
N ASP A 144 2.34 -11.64 24.22
CA ASP A 144 2.34 -12.19 25.57
C ASP A 144 3.64 -12.95 25.86
N ALA A 145 4.15 -13.70 24.88
CA ALA A 145 5.45 -14.35 25.01
C ALA A 145 6.59 -13.34 25.21
N TYR A 146 6.54 -12.19 24.52
CA TYR A 146 7.47 -11.08 24.77
C TYR A 146 7.29 -10.50 26.18
N MET A 147 6.06 -10.23 26.60
CA MET A 147 5.76 -9.67 27.92
C MET A 147 6.20 -10.59 29.07
N ASP A 148 6.05 -11.90 28.92
CA ASP A 148 6.41 -12.89 29.94
C ASP A 148 7.91 -13.19 29.99
N ASN A 149 8.58 -13.24 28.83
CA ASN A 149 9.95 -13.79 28.74
C ASN A 149 11.03 -12.75 28.40
N ALA A 150 10.64 -11.62 27.83
CA ALA A 150 11.57 -10.64 27.28
C ALA A 150 11.41 -9.24 27.85
N TYR A 151 10.22 -8.77 28.23
CA TYR A 151 10.05 -7.45 28.86
C TYR A 151 10.91 -7.34 30.14
N PRO A 152 11.64 -6.23 30.37
CA PRO A 152 11.66 -4.97 29.61
C PRO A 152 12.76 -4.88 28.52
N TRP A 153 13.36 -6.01 28.13
CA TRP A 153 14.36 -6.05 27.07
C TRP A 153 13.75 -5.71 25.70
N ASP A 154 14.61 -5.46 24.73
CA ASP A 154 14.20 -4.83 23.48
C ASP A 154 13.41 -5.76 22.58
N GLU A 155 13.77 -7.06 22.53
CA GLU A 155 13.13 -8.05 21.66
C GLU A 155 13.11 -9.45 22.29
N LEU A 156 12.34 -10.36 21.70
CA LEU A 156 12.24 -11.77 22.11
C LEU A 156 13.17 -12.67 21.29
N LYS A 157 13.78 -13.63 21.98
CA LYS A 157 14.44 -14.82 21.42
C LYS A 157 13.49 -16.02 21.61
N PRO A 158 12.68 -16.36 20.59
CA PRO A 158 11.50 -17.21 20.73
C PRO A 158 11.81 -18.71 20.87
N LEU A 159 12.98 -19.18 20.45
CA LEU A 159 13.40 -20.57 20.66
C LEU A 159 13.97 -20.80 22.06
N SER A 160 14.63 -19.79 22.63
CA SER A 160 15.20 -19.88 23.98
C SER A 160 14.33 -19.27 25.07
N CYS A 161 13.19 -18.65 24.71
CA CYS A 161 12.29 -17.92 25.60
C CYS A 161 13.04 -16.90 26.46
N LYS A 162 13.86 -16.05 25.83
CA LYS A 162 14.70 -15.05 26.51
C LYS A 162 14.60 -13.70 25.85
N GLY A 163 14.80 -12.62 26.60
CA GLY A 163 15.00 -11.30 26.02
C GLY A 163 16.34 -11.15 25.30
N ARG A 164 16.33 -10.53 24.12
CA ARG A 164 17.51 -9.98 23.44
C ARG A 164 17.78 -8.57 23.97
N ARG A 165 19.04 -8.30 24.33
CA ARG A 165 19.42 -7.13 25.13
C ARG A 165 20.47 -6.28 24.43
N TRP A 166 20.31 -4.96 24.49
CA TRP A 166 21.30 -3.99 24.01
C TRP A 166 22.70 -4.14 24.63
N ASP A 167 22.80 -4.63 25.87
CA ASP A 167 24.07 -4.80 26.60
C ASP A 167 24.73 -6.17 26.35
N ARG A 168 24.11 -7.00 25.50
CA ARG A 168 24.66 -8.28 25.04
C ARG A 168 24.54 -8.38 23.52
N ARG A 169 25.31 -7.53 22.84
CA ARG A 169 25.42 -7.51 21.37
C ARG A 169 26.05 -8.81 20.86
N VAL A 170 25.34 -9.52 20.00
CA VAL A 170 25.72 -10.82 19.42
C VAL A 170 25.63 -10.86 17.88
N ARG A 171 24.87 -9.95 17.26
CA ARG A 171 24.70 -9.82 15.81
C ARG A 171 25.53 -8.66 15.20
N GLY A 172 26.33 -7.95 15.98
CA GLY A 172 27.14 -6.84 15.49
C GLY A 172 26.29 -5.60 15.22
N ASP A 173 26.43 -4.99 14.05
CA ASP A 173 25.74 -3.73 13.70
C ASP A 173 24.20 -3.89 13.69
N LEU A 174 23.68 -5.09 13.45
CA LEU A 174 22.24 -5.40 13.57
C LEU A 174 21.71 -5.32 15.02
N ASP A 175 22.58 -5.25 16.03
CA ASP A 175 22.15 -4.94 17.40
C ASP A 175 22.01 -3.43 17.62
N ASP A 176 22.39 -2.57 16.69
CA ASP A 176 22.31 -1.10 16.87
C ASP A 176 20.87 -0.57 16.89
N ALA A 177 19.89 -1.39 16.47
CA ALA A 177 18.47 -1.16 16.71
C ALA A 177 18.07 -1.30 18.21
N LEU A 178 18.94 -1.88 19.05
CA LEU A 178 18.69 -2.11 20.47
C LEU A 178 19.31 -1.00 21.32
N GLY A 179 18.50 -0.34 22.14
CA GLY A 179 18.94 0.72 23.07
C GLY A 179 18.52 0.52 24.54
N GLY A 180 17.81 -0.55 24.86
CA GLY A 180 17.26 -0.79 26.19
C GLY A 180 16.06 0.11 26.50
N PHE A 181 15.23 0.34 25.49
CA PHE A 181 14.01 1.13 25.56
C PHE A 181 12.74 0.29 25.31
N SER A 182 12.85 -1.03 25.41
CA SER A 182 11.73 -1.96 25.21
C SER A 182 11.16 -1.84 23.79
N THR A 183 12.03 -1.92 22.78
CA THR A 183 11.70 -1.71 21.36
C THR A 183 10.39 -2.37 20.95
N THR A 184 10.23 -3.68 21.15
CA THR A 184 9.01 -4.41 20.80
C THR A 184 7.75 -3.82 21.46
N LEU A 185 7.82 -3.36 22.70
CA LEU A 185 6.67 -2.75 23.38
C LEU A 185 6.31 -1.41 22.76
N VAL A 186 7.30 -0.54 22.51
CA VAL A 186 7.08 0.79 21.90
C VAL A 186 6.52 0.65 20.49
N ASP A 187 7.15 -0.21 19.70
CA ASP A 187 6.85 -0.46 18.30
C ASP A 187 5.42 -1.03 18.11
N SER A 188 4.95 -1.85 19.07
CA SER A 188 3.63 -2.50 18.99
C SER A 188 2.46 -1.69 19.56
N LEU A 189 2.69 -0.46 20.07
CA LEU A 189 1.63 0.33 20.72
C LEU A 189 0.43 0.56 19.78
N ASP A 190 0.69 1.06 18.57
CA ASP A 190 -0.41 1.35 17.65
C ASP A 190 -1.13 0.09 17.14
N ALA A 191 -0.43 -1.05 17.09
CA ALA A 191 -1.02 -2.34 16.79
C ALA A 191 -2.07 -2.72 17.84
N LEU A 192 -1.79 -2.54 19.14
CA LEU A 192 -2.77 -2.79 20.22
C LEU A 192 -4.06 -1.99 20.00
N ALA A 193 -3.92 -0.72 19.61
CA ALA A 193 -5.06 0.14 19.29
C ALA A 193 -5.81 -0.35 18.05
N VAL A 194 -5.13 -0.70 16.95
CA VAL A 194 -5.75 -1.25 15.73
C VAL A 194 -6.52 -2.54 16.01
N LEU A 195 -5.93 -3.42 16.82
CA LEU A 195 -6.54 -4.66 17.27
C LEU A 195 -7.75 -4.39 18.20
N GLY A 196 -7.91 -3.17 18.72
CA GLY A 196 -9.06 -2.80 19.53
C GLY A 196 -8.90 -3.11 21.01
N ASP A 197 -7.69 -3.40 21.48
CA ASP A 197 -7.42 -3.64 22.89
C ASP A 197 -6.93 -2.36 23.55
N PHE A 198 -7.89 -1.46 23.78
CA PHE A 198 -7.60 -0.17 24.40
C PHE A 198 -7.13 -0.31 25.85
N GLY A 199 -7.54 -1.38 26.54
CA GLY A 199 -7.10 -1.67 27.91
C GLY A 199 -5.60 -2.00 27.96
N GLU A 200 -5.13 -2.91 27.11
CA GLU A 200 -3.70 -3.22 27.04
C GLU A 200 -2.91 -2.08 26.40
N PHE A 201 -3.47 -1.33 25.42
CA PHE A 201 -2.86 -0.10 24.93
C PHE A 201 -2.57 0.89 26.08
N GLN A 202 -3.58 1.21 26.89
CA GLN A 202 -3.43 2.10 28.05
C GLN A 202 -2.36 1.58 29.01
N ALA A 203 -2.39 0.28 29.34
CA ALA A 203 -1.41 -0.34 30.22
C ALA A 203 0.01 -0.28 29.63
N ALA A 204 0.16 -0.54 28.33
CA ALA A 204 1.42 -0.45 27.60
C ALA A 204 1.97 0.98 27.58
N VAL A 205 1.14 2.00 27.35
CA VAL A 205 1.52 3.43 27.46
C VAL A 205 2.08 3.72 28.85
N GLN A 206 1.44 3.26 29.93
CA GLN A 206 1.97 3.46 31.29
C GLN A 206 3.29 2.72 31.54
N ARG A 207 3.54 1.59 30.88
CA ARG A 207 4.82 0.88 30.93
C ARG A 207 5.90 1.65 30.15
N VAL A 208 5.58 2.15 28.96
CA VAL A 208 6.50 2.93 28.10
C VAL A 208 6.91 4.24 28.75
N LYS A 209 6.03 4.90 29.50
CA LYS A 209 6.37 6.11 30.32
C LYS A 209 7.53 5.89 31.31
N LYS A 210 7.95 4.65 31.58
CA LYS A 210 9.10 4.31 32.45
C LYS A 210 10.42 4.25 31.69
N VAL A 211 10.40 4.22 30.36
CA VAL A 211 11.58 4.24 29.49
C VAL A 211 12.33 5.57 29.64
N ARG A 212 13.65 5.53 29.56
CA ARG A 212 14.52 6.72 29.65
C ARG A 212 15.55 6.67 28.53
N PHE A 213 15.69 7.75 27.75
CA PHE A 213 16.67 7.83 26.67
C PHE A 213 18.02 8.40 27.12
N ASP A 214 18.12 8.98 28.31
CA ASP A 214 19.42 9.34 28.92
C ASP A 214 20.23 8.11 29.32
N ARG A 215 20.85 7.47 28.33
CA ARG A 215 21.59 6.22 28.47
C ARG A 215 22.92 6.32 27.75
N ASN A 216 23.96 5.75 28.36
CA ASN A 216 25.25 5.57 27.68
C ASN A 216 25.19 4.33 26.78
N VAL A 217 24.52 4.47 25.64
CA VAL A 217 24.38 3.44 24.61
C VAL A 217 24.44 4.11 23.25
N THR A 218 25.18 3.49 22.33
CA THR A 218 25.29 3.90 20.93
C THR A 218 24.23 3.12 20.13
N VAL A 219 23.39 3.84 19.40
CA VAL A 219 22.26 3.30 18.63
C VAL A 219 22.33 3.75 17.17
N SER A 220 21.64 3.01 16.30
CA SER A 220 21.41 3.40 14.92
C SER A 220 20.40 4.56 14.88
N VAL A 221 20.76 5.65 14.20
CA VAL A 221 19.87 6.82 14.05
C VAL A 221 18.61 6.44 13.28
N PHE A 222 18.78 5.65 12.22
CA PHE A 222 17.69 5.16 11.38
C PHE A 222 16.72 4.30 12.16
N GLU A 223 17.20 3.18 12.71
CA GLU A 223 16.35 2.20 13.41
C GLU A 223 15.63 2.80 14.61
N THR A 224 16.33 3.69 15.35
CA THR A 224 15.72 4.38 16.50
C THR A 224 14.64 5.37 16.05
N THR A 225 14.81 6.01 14.90
CA THR A 225 13.83 6.94 14.34
C THR A 225 12.58 6.18 13.90
N ILE A 226 12.73 5.21 13.01
CA ILE A 226 11.59 4.55 12.38
C ILE A 226 10.79 3.68 13.35
N ARG A 227 11.42 3.04 14.36
CA ARG A 227 10.74 2.15 15.33
C ARG A 227 10.29 2.85 16.61
N VAL A 228 11.17 3.64 17.20
CA VAL A 228 10.95 4.18 18.57
C VAL A 228 10.32 5.56 18.48
N LEU A 229 10.92 6.47 17.70
CA LEU A 229 10.32 7.79 17.49
C LEU A 229 8.99 7.66 16.75
N GLY A 230 8.94 6.86 15.66
CA GLY A 230 7.72 6.53 14.94
C GLY A 230 6.63 5.93 15.84
N GLY A 231 6.97 4.90 16.63
CA GLY A 231 6.03 4.27 17.56
C GLY A 231 5.49 5.21 18.65
N LEU A 232 6.35 6.07 19.22
CA LEU A 232 5.93 7.09 20.19
C LEU A 232 5.01 8.14 19.57
N LEU A 233 5.32 8.63 18.37
CA LEU A 233 4.51 9.62 17.67
C LEU A 233 3.14 9.05 17.26
N SER A 234 3.12 7.84 16.68
CA SER A 234 1.89 7.14 16.33
C SER A 234 1.00 6.90 17.55
N ALA A 235 1.56 6.35 18.62
CA ALA A 235 0.83 6.16 19.86
C ALA A 235 0.37 7.48 20.50
N HIS A 236 1.14 8.57 20.37
CA HIS A 236 0.72 9.89 20.82
C HIS A 236 -0.52 10.38 20.05
N LEU A 237 -0.52 10.29 18.72
CA LEU A 237 -1.67 10.70 17.90
C LEU A 237 -2.94 9.95 18.31
N ILE A 238 -2.82 8.64 18.54
CA ILE A 238 -3.95 7.80 18.97
C ILE A 238 -4.40 8.15 20.40
N ALA A 239 -3.45 8.35 21.32
CA ALA A 239 -3.73 8.61 22.72
C ALA A 239 -4.29 10.02 22.98
N ALA A 240 -3.85 11.02 22.19
CA ALA A 240 -4.27 12.41 22.32
C ALA A 240 -5.67 12.68 21.73
N ASP A 241 -6.09 11.87 20.75
CA ASP A 241 -7.36 12.09 20.06
C ASP A 241 -8.56 11.63 20.89
N ALA A 242 -9.29 12.61 21.42
CA ALA A 242 -10.50 12.38 22.21
C ALA A 242 -11.65 11.76 21.39
N GLU A 243 -11.69 11.93 20.06
CA GLU A 243 -12.72 11.34 19.19
C GLU A 243 -12.52 9.83 19.04
N LEU A 244 -11.28 9.36 19.07
CA LEU A 244 -10.97 7.93 19.04
C LEU A 244 -11.35 7.23 20.35
N GLY A 245 -11.40 7.97 21.47
CA GLY A 245 -11.82 7.44 22.77
C GLY A 245 -10.94 6.32 23.33
N VAL A 246 -9.69 6.21 22.87
CA VAL A 246 -8.74 5.15 23.24
C VAL A 246 -8.17 5.38 24.64
N MET A 247 -7.94 6.64 25.02
CA MET A 247 -7.53 7.03 26.38
C MET A 247 -8.70 7.68 27.12
N PRO A 248 -8.88 7.42 28.43
CA PRO A 248 -9.87 8.13 29.22
C PRO A 248 -9.57 9.63 29.30
N PRO A 249 -10.60 10.51 29.29
CA PRO A 249 -10.39 11.96 29.37
C PRO A 249 -9.55 12.36 30.58
N GLY A 250 -8.45 13.08 30.35
CA GLY A 250 -7.55 13.57 31.40
C GLY A 250 -6.53 12.56 31.93
N GLU A 251 -6.48 11.33 31.39
CA GLU A 251 -5.46 10.34 31.78
C GLU A 251 -4.19 10.36 30.92
N TYR A 252 -4.19 11.17 29.86
CA TYR A 252 -3.06 11.40 28.97
C TYR A 252 -2.83 12.90 28.76
N ASP A 253 -1.59 13.34 28.93
CA ASP A 253 -1.18 14.75 28.90
C ASP A 253 0.00 14.97 27.95
N GLY A 254 0.10 14.15 26.90
CA GLY A 254 1.14 14.28 25.88
C GLY A 254 2.51 13.73 26.29
N GLU A 255 2.59 12.83 27.27
CA GLU A 255 3.87 12.33 27.78
C GLU A 255 4.68 11.58 26.71
N LEU A 256 4.03 10.88 25.76
CA LEU A 256 4.74 10.20 24.67
C LEU A 256 5.34 11.21 23.67
N LEU A 257 4.70 12.37 23.44
CA LEU A 257 5.27 13.44 22.62
C LEU A 257 6.48 14.07 23.31
N SER A 258 6.42 14.29 24.62
CA SER A 258 7.57 14.77 25.41
C SER A 258 8.75 13.78 25.33
N MET A 259 8.46 12.48 25.36
CA MET A 259 9.47 11.44 25.17
C MET A 259 10.03 11.42 23.74
N ALA A 260 9.18 11.58 22.73
CA ALA A 260 9.56 11.68 21.32
C ALA A 260 10.49 12.89 21.08
N GLU A 261 10.18 14.04 21.69
CA GLU A 261 11.03 15.23 21.63
C GLU A 261 12.40 15.00 22.29
N ASP A 262 12.48 14.43 23.50
CA ASP A 262 13.76 14.07 24.15
C ASP A 262 14.59 13.12 23.30
N LEU A 263 13.95 12.12 22.67
CA LEU A 263 14.65 11.21 21.77
C LEU A 263 15.15 11.94 20.52
N GLY A 264 14.30 12.75 19.87
CA GLY A 264 14.68 13.53 18.70
C GLY A 264 15.88 14.45 18.97
N GLU A 265 15.89 15.13 20.11
CA GLU A 265 17.01 15.99 20.51
C GLU A 265 18.33 15.22 20.66
N ARG A 266 18.27 13.98 21.15
CA ARG A 266 19.45 13.11 21.29
C ARG A 266 19.97 12.57 19.97
N LEU A 267 19.12 12.51 18.93
CA LEU A 267 19.49 12.07 17.59
C LEU A 267 20.07 13.19 16.74
N LEU A 268 19.68 14.46 16.96
CA LEU A 268 20.16 15.62 16.21
C LEU A 268 21.69 15.75 16.07
N PRO A 269 22.54 15.43 17.07
CA PRO A 269 23.99 15.47 16.91
C PRO A 269 24.52 14.62 15.75
N ALA A 270 23.77 13.59 15.29
CA ALA A 270 24.18 12.79 14.15
C ALA A 270 24.27 13.59 12.85
N PHE A 271 23.48 14.66 12.72
CA PHE A 271 23.41 15.53 11.55
C PHE A 271 24.50 16.61 11.52
N ASP A 272 25.28 16.76 12.59
CA ASP A 272 26.42 17.70 12.66
C ASP A 272 27.62 17.16 11.85
N THR A 273 27.41 17.11 10.54
CA THR A 273 28.40 16.73 9.53
C THR A 273 28.57 17.87 8.53
N PRO A 274 29.73 17.99 7.85
CA PRO A 274 29.93 19.02 6.83
C PRO A 274 28.91 19.01 5.69
N THR A 275 28.22 17.87 5.47
CA THR A 275 27.23 17.72 4.40
C THR A 275 25.79 17.84 4.87
N GLY A 276 25.53 17.79 6.18
CA GLY A 276 24.18 17.64 6.75
C GLY A 276 23.60 16.22 6.67
N ILE A 277 24.26 15.29 5.97
CA ILE A 277 23.89 13.87 5.97
C ILE A 277 24.23 13.30 7.35
N PRO A 278 23.31 12.61 8.06
CA PRO A 278 23.60 12.07 9.38
C PRO A 278 24.56 10.89 9.32
N VAL A 279 25.42 10.77 10.33
CA VAL A 279 26.18 9.54 10.56
C VAL A 279 25.24 8.42 10.99
N HIS A 280 25.64 7.15 10.79
CA HIS A 280 24.78 6.01 11.09
C HIS A 280 24.48 5.84 12.60
N ARG A 281 25.43 6.20 13.47
CA ARG A 281 25.36 5.91 14.91
C ARG A 281 25.52 7.15 15.77
N VAL A 282 24.77 7.20 16.87
CA VAL A 282 24.85 8.25 17.89
C VAL A 282 24.72 7.64 19.28
N ASN A 283 25.50 8.16 20.24
CA ASN A 283 25.34 7.82 21.65
C ASN A 283 24.25 8.70 22.26
N LEU A 284 23.24 8.11 22.86
CA LEU A 284 22.07 8.85 23.38
C LEU A 284 22.39 9.83 24.52
N ARG A 285 23.55 9.70 25.18
CA ARG A 285 24.01 10.63 26.21
C ARG A 285 25.14 11.54 25.74
N HIS A 286 26.03 11.03 24.91
CA HIS A 286 27.30 11.69 24.57
C HIS A 286 27.36 12.24 23.14
N GLY A 287 26.33 12.03 22.33
CA GLY A 287 26.31 12.41 20.92
C GLY A 287 27.20 11.50 20.06
N VAL A 288 27.73 12.04 18.96
CA VAL A 288 28.55 11.26 18.02
C VAL A 288 29.93 10.99 18.59
N GLU A 289 30.35 9.71 18.58
CA GLU A 289 31.68 9.33 19.05
C GLU A 289 32.79 9.89 18.14
N PRO A 290 33.94 10.35 18.68
CA PRO A 290 35.03 10.93 17.86
C PRO A 290 35.60 10.00 16.79
N ARG A 291 35.43 8.68 16.95
CA ARG A 291 35.92 7.66 16.00
C ARG A 291 34.89 7.27 14.94
N GLU A 292 33.69 7.85 14.97
CA GLU A 292 32.65 7.58 13.98
C GLU A 292 33.14 7.98 12.58
N ARG A 293 33.22 6.98 11.71
CA ARG A 293 33.84 7.05 10.38
C ARG A 293 32.93 7.71 9.35
N GLY A 294 31.64 7.89 9.66
CA GLY A 294 30.70 8.62 8.81
C GLY A 294 30.09 7.78 7.69
N ARG A 295 30.36 6.47 7.64
CA ARG A 295 29.70 5.58 6.66
C ARG A 295 28.22 5.43 7.04
N THR A 296 27.33 5.71 6.10
CA THR A 296 25.88 5.48 6.21
C THR A 296 25.32 4.99 4.86
N CYS A 297 24.03 4.66 4.81
CA CYS A 297 23.31 4.36 3.58
C CYS A 297 22.22 5.38 3.30
N THR A 298 21.72 5.41 2.07
CA THR A 298 20.71 6.38 1.64
C THR A 298 19.42 6.22 2.41
N ALA A 299 18.94 4.99 2.60
CA ALA A 299 17.79 4.71 3.46
C ALA A 299 18.02 5.25 4.89
N ALA A 300 19.14 4.89 5.52
CA ALA A 300 19.40 5.32 6.89
C ALA A 300 19.52 6.83 7.08
N ALA A 301 19.98 7.56 6.06
CA ALA A 301 20.17 8.99 6.12
C ALA A 301 18.97 9.82 5.63
N GLY A 302 18.20 9.29 4.68
CA GLY A 302 17.11 10.01 4.03
C GLY A 302 15.71 9.60 4.49
N SER A 303 15.58 8.47 5.18
CA SER A 303 14.29 7.97 5.68
C SER A 303 14.02 8.38 7.14
N LEU A 304 14.23 9.67 7.43
CA LEU A 304 14.00 10.26 8.76
C LEU A 304 12.94 11.39 8.71
N LEU A 305 12.62 11.87 7.51
CA LEU A 305 11.83 13.09 7.28
C LEU A 305 10.36 12.96 7.72
N VAL A 306 9.76 11.78 7.60
CA VAL A 306 8.37 11.57 8.03
C VAL A 306 8.23 11.79 9.54
N GLU A 307 9.05 11.12 10.35
CA GLU A 307 9.02 11.23 11.80
C GLU A 307 9.51 12.59 12.30
N PHE A 308 10.62 13.10 11.76
CA PHE A 308 11.17 14.40 12.17
C PHE A 308 10.28 15.57 11.72
N GLY A 309 9.65 15.44 10.55
CA GLY A 309 8.62 16.36 10.08
C GLY A 309 7.42 16.38 11.03
N LEU A 310 6.82 15.22 11.29
CA LEU A 310 5.70 15.09 12.23
C LEU A 310 6.05 15.64 13.62
N LEU A 311 7.23 15.31 14.15
CA LEU A 311 7.71 15.83 15.44
C LEU A 311 7.79 17.36 15.43
N SER A 312 8.28 17.96 14.34
CA SER A 312 8.34 19.43 14.21
C SER A 312 6.96 20.06 14.21
N ARG A 313 6.00 19.47 13.50
CA ARG A 313 4.61 19.96 13.45
C ARG A 313 3.92 19.87 14.81
N LEU A 314 4.13 18.78 15.55
CA LEU A 314 3.52 18.57 16.86
C LEU A 314 4.16 19.42 17.97
N THR A 315 5.47 19.67 17.91
CA THR A 315 6.21 20.43 18.94
C THR A 315 6.35 21.92 18.61
N GLY A 316 6.13 22.32 17.36
CA GLY A 316 6.42 23.66 16.87
C GLY A 316 7.92 23.97 16.75
N ARG A 317 8.80 22.96 16.78
CA ARG A 317 10.26 23.12 16.73
C ARG A 317 10.79 22.66 15.37
N PRO A 318 11.15 23.59 14.45
CA PRO A 318 11.48 23.26 13.06
C PRO A 318 12.81 22.51 12.89
N GLN A 319 13.67 22.53 13.92
CA GLN A 319 15.02 21.95 13.86
C GLN A 319 15.06 20.46 13.48
N PHE A 320 13.99 19.70 13.73
CA PHE A 320 13.93 18.29 13.36
C PHE A 320 13.68 18.15 11.85
N GLU A 321 12.62 18.78 11.34
CA GLU A 321 12.27 18.79 9.91
C GLU A 321 13.40 19.39 9.08
N ASP A 322 13.97 20.51 9.50
CA ASP A 322 15.10 21.18 8.83
C ASP A 322 16.31 20.24 8.67
N ALA A 323 16.66 19.49 9.73
CA ALA A 323 17.79 18.56 9.71
C ALA A 323 17.53 17.38 8.77
N ALA A 324 16.36 16.74 8.87
CA ALA A 324 16.01 15.60 8.04
C ALA A 324 15.83 16.00 6.57
N ARG A 325 15.21 17.16 6.30
CA ARG A 325 15.06 17.68 4.94
C ARG A 325 16.40 18.07 4.34
N GLY A 326 17.28 18.71 5.10
CA GLY A 326 18.65 19.00 4.66
C GLY A 326 19.42 17.74 4.25
N ALA A 327 19.24 16.63 4.97
CA ALA A 327 19.84 15.34 4.60
C ALA A 327 19.28 14.78 3.28
N VAL A 328 17.96 14.85 3.08
CA VAL A 328 17.30 14.44 1.83
C VAL A 328 17.79 15.29 0.66
N ASP A 329 17.88 16.61 0.82
CA ASP A 329 18.42 17.54 -0.18
C ASP A 329 19.88 17.20 -0.52
N ALA A 330 20.72 16.97 0.49
CA ALA A 330 22.12 16.63 0.29
C ALA A 330 22.30 15.30 -0.46
N LEU A 331 21.51 14.26 -0.16
CA LEU A 331 21.51 13.01 -0.91
C LEU A 331 21.04 13.22 -2.36
N TRP A 332 19.96 13.98 -2.54
CA TRP A 332 19.36 14.25 -3.85
C TRP A 332 20.30 14.97 -4.82
N GLU A 333 21.07 15.94 -4.32
CA GLU A 333 22.07 16.68 -5.08
C GLU A 333 23.22 15.80 -5.59
N ARG A 334 23.41 14.61 -5.00
CA ARG A 334 24.50 13.68 -5.30
C ARG A 334 24.10 12.55 -6.24
N ARG A 335 22.86 12.53 -6.74
CA ARG A 335 22.44 11.54 -7.75
C ARG A 335 23.35 11.57 -8.98
N SER A 336 23.43 10.44 -9.67
CA SER A 336 24.22 10.33 -10.89
C SER A 336 23.60 11.14 -12.04
N SER A 337 24.33 11.25 -13.15
CA SER A 337 23.81 11.91 -14.37
C SER A 337 22.62 11.20 -15.02
N ILE A 338 22.29 9.99 -14.55
CA ILE A 338 21.11 9.21 -14.95
C ILE A 338 20.07 9.13 -13.82
N ASP A 339 20.09 10.11 -12.91
CA ASP A 339 19.16 10.30 -11.80
C ASP A 339 19.08 9.14 -10.78
N LEU A 340 20.05 8.21 -10.80
CA LEU A 340 20.15 7.15 -9.79
C LEU A 340 20.82 7.67 -8.51
N ILE A 341 20.37 7.17 -7.36
CA ILE A 341 20.93 7.47 -6.04
C ILE A 341 21.77 6.28 -5.56
N GLY A 342 22.94 6.51 -4.95
CA GLY A 342 23.83 5.43 -4.50
C GLY A 342 23.32 4.74 -3.22
N ALA A 343 23.79 3.53 -2.94
CA ALA A 343 23.39 2.80 -1.73
C ALA A 343 24.14 3.21 -0.46
N THR A 344 25.45 3.46 -0.56
CA THR A 344 26.30 3.78 0.61
C THR A 344 27.06 5.06 0.38
N VAL A 345 26.99 5.99 1.34
CA VAL A 345 27.62 7.32 1.30
C VAL A 345 28.47 7.55 2.53
N ASP A 346 29.55 8.29 2.36
CA ASP A 346 30.30 8.88 3.48
C ASP A 346 29.67 10.22 3.85
N ALA A 347 29.04 10.31 5.02
CA ALA A 347 28.34 11.48 5.52
C ALA A 347 29.25 12.72 5.71
N ARG A 348 30.57 12.55 5.79
CA ARG A 348 31.50 13.67 6.01
C ARG A 348 31.95 14.31 4.71
N SER A 349 32.28 13.50 3.72
CA SER A 349 32.76 13.93 2.40
C SER A 349 31.63 14.03 1.36
N GLY A 350 30.53 13.31 1.58
CA GLY A 350 29.43 13.18 0.64
C GLY A 350 29.75 12.29 -0.57
N GLN A 351 30.82 11.51 -0.53
CA GLN A 351 31.18 10.61 -1.62
C GLN A 351 30.44 9.27 -1.51
N TRP A 352 29.93 8.77 -2.63
CA TRP A 352 29.44 7.41 -2.73
C TRP A 352 30.60 6.43 -2.55
N LEU A 353 30.47 5.51 -1.60
CA LEU A 353 31.53 4.57 -1.24
C LEU A 353 31.54 3.31 -2.11
N GLN A 354 30.41 2.98 -2.74
CA GLN A 354 30.27 1.83 -3.61
C GLN A 354 29.42 2.22 -4.82
N PRO A 355 29.77 1.74 -6.02
CA PRO A 355 29.09 2.13 -7.25
C PRO A 355 27.79 1.33 -7.49
N HIS A 356 27.28 0.57 -6.52
CA HIS A 356 26.06 -0.23 -6.68
C HIS A 356 24.83 0.51 -6.14
N THR A 357 23.68 0.27 -6.77
CA THR A 357 22.37 0.79 -6.36
C THR A 357 21.25 -0.17 -6.77
N GLY A 358 20.10 -0.04 -6.12
CA GLY A 358 18.90 -0.80 -6.32
C GLY A 358 17.73 -0.12 -5.61
N ILE A 359 16.59 -0.81 -5.58
CA ILE A 359 15.45 -0.40 -4.75
C ILE A 359 15.36 -1.22 -3.46
N GLY A 360 16.34 -2.10 -3.18
CA GLY A 360 16.38 -2.93 -1.97
C GLY A 360 17.16 -2.28 -0.84
N ALA A 361 17.69 -3.13 0.04
CA ALA A 361 18.38 -2.75 1.27
C ALA A 361 19.39 -1.60 1.06
N GLY A 362 19.22 -0.54 1.85
CA GLY A 362 20.10 0.63 1.88
C GLY A 362 19.68 1.78 0.97
N VAL A 363 18.65 1.59 0.14
CA VAL A 363 18.03 2.65 -0.67
C VAL A 363 16.51 2.67 -0.54
N ASP A 364 15.87 1.50 -0.55
CA ASP A 364 14.42 1.25 -0.38
C ASP A 364 13.57 2.45 0.10
N SER A 365 13.53 2.69 1.41
CA SER A 365 12.66 3.64 2.09
C SER A 365 12.95 5.10 1.73
N PHE A 366 14.07 5.41 1.07
CA PHE A 366 14.31 6.75 0.53
C PHE A 366 13.27 7.09 -0.54
N TYR A 367 12.97 6.16 -1.44
CA TYR A 367 11.92 6.34 -2.45
C TYR A 367 10.56 6.54 -1.80
N GLU A 368 10.28 5.71 -0.80
CA GLU A 368 9.05 5.74 -0.02
C GLU A 368 8.87 7.08 0.69
N TYR A 369 9.92 7.63 1.31
CA TYR A 369 9.85 8.88 2.07
C TYR A 369 9.71 10.11 1.19
N LEU A 370 10.20 10.09 -0.05
CA LEU A 370 9.91 11.18 -0.99
C LEU A 370 8.39 11.28 -1.26
N LEU A 371 7.70 10.14 -1.39
CA LEU A 371 6.25 10.13 -1.59
C LEU A 371 5.48 10.38 -0.28
N LYS A 372 5.80 9.65 0.79
CA LYS A 372 5.09 9.73 2.07
C LYS A 372 5.26 11.09 2.75
N ALA A 373 6.47 11.68 2.70
CA ALA A 373 6.65 13.01 3.25
C ALA A 373 5.99 14.11 2.40
N HIS A 374 5.83 13.92 1.07
CA HIS A 374 4.97 14.80 0.28
C HIS A 374 3.52 14.76 0.77
N VAL A 375 2.97 13.55 0.97
CA VAL A 375 1.60 13.38 1.48
C VAL A 375 1.43 14.02 2.86
N LEU A 376 2.41 13.86 3.74
CA LEU A 376 2.36 14.39 5.10
C LEU A 376 2.58 15.91 5.19
N LEU A 377 3.54 16.44 4.44
CA LEU A 377 4.02 17.82 4.59
C LEU A 377 3.49 18.77 3.50
N GLY A 378 2.83 18.25 2.46
CA GLY A 378 2.35 19.05 1.31
C GLY A 378 3.48 19.62 0.44
N ASP A 379 4.66 19.01 0.43
CA ASP A 379 5.82 19.51 -0.31
C ASP A 379 5.90 18.90 -1.72
N ASP A 380 5.54 19.68 -2.74
CA ASP A 380 5.52 19.25 -4.15
C ASP A 380 6.92 18.93 -4.71
N GLU A 381 7.98 19.51 -4.16
CA GLU A 381 9.34 19.20 -4.59
C GLU A 381 9.72 17.76 -4.22
N LEU A 382 9.24 17.24 -3.08
CA LEU A 382 9.42 15.83 -2.73
C LEU A 382 8.69 14.89 -3.71
N LEU A 383 7.46 15.23 -4.14
CA LEU A 383 6.75 14.48 -5.17
C LEU A 383 7.51 14.50 -6.50
N ARG A 384 8.01 15.68 -6.92
CA ARG A 384 8.80 15.81 -8.14
C ARG A 384 10.04 14.92 -8.11
N ARG A 385 10.75 14.89 -6.97
CA ARG A 385 11.91 14.01 -6.75
C ARG A 385 11.53 12.54 -6.80
N PHE A 386 10.44 12.14 -6.14
CA PHE A 386 9.91 10.79 -6.20
C PHE A 386 9.67 10.35 -7.66
N LEU A 387 8.97 11.18 -8.44
CA LEU A 387 8.64 10.87 -9.83
C LEU A 387 9.89 10.71 -10.71
N VAL A 388 10.92 11.54 -10.49
CA VAL A 388 12.22 11.42 -11.18
C VAL A 388 12.93 10.13 -10.77
N ALA A 389 13.03 9.85 -9.47
CA ALA A 389 13.71 8.68 -8.94
C ALA A 389 13.02 7.37 -9.37
N ARG A 390 11.69 7.34 -9.34
CA ARG A 390 10.86 6.21 -9.80
C ARG A 390 11.08 5.95 -11.30
N ARG A 391 11.10 7.00 -12.13
CA ARG A 391 11.37 6.87 -13.57
C ARG A 391 12.75 6.27 -13.81
N ALA A 392 13.78 6.79 -13.13
CA ALA A 392 15.15 6.29 -13.26
C ALA A 392 15.29 4.83 -12.79
N ALA A 393 14.63 4.46 -11.70
CA ALA A 393 14.57 3.06 -11.24
C ALA A 393 13.91 2.15 -12.28
N ASN A 394 12.78 2.55 -12.84
CA ASN A 394 12.09 1.78 -13.87
C ASN A 394 12.91 1.68 -15.17
N GLU A 395 13.58 2.75 -15.58
CA GLU A 395 14.42 2.74 -16.77
C GLU A 395 15.68 1.87 -16.57
N HIS A 396 16.37 1.99 -15.45
CA HIS A 396 17.69 1.38 -15.31
C HIS A 396 17.68 0.05 -14.55
N MET A 397 16.69 -0.23 -13.70
CA MET A 397 16.66 -1.40 -12.81
C MET A 397 15.60 -2.44 -13.17
N LEU A 398 14.45 -2.02 -13.71
CA LEU A 398 13.36 -2.95 -14.05
C LEU A 398 13.81 -3.97 -15.11
N THR A 399 13.58 -5.25 -14.81
CA THR A 399 13.89 -6.39 -15.66
C THR A 399 12.67 -6.85 -16.44
N PRO A 400 12.84 -7.60 -17.56
CA PRO A 400 11.72 -8.22 -18.26
C PRO A 400 10.89 -9.18 -17.39
N ALA A 401 11.45 -9.66 -16.27
CA ALA A 401 10.76 -10.51 -15.30
C ALA A 401 9.84 -9.73 -14.33
N GLY A 402 9.73 -8.41 -14.46
CA GLY A 402 8.87 -7.57 -13.62
C GLY A 402 9.45 -7.21 -12.25
N VAL A 403 10.72 -7.53 -11.99
CA VAL A 403 11.45 -7.17 -10.76
C VAL A 403 12.58 -6.19 -11.06
N HIS A 404 13.01 -5.45 -10.05
CA HIS A 404 14.11 -4.49 -10.18
C HIS A 404 15.43 -5.16 -9.76
N GLY A 405 16.35 -5.27 -10.70
CA GLY A 405 17.69 -5.78 -10.44
C GLY A 405 18.67 -4.67 -10.08
N GLU A 406 19.61 -4.97 -9.18
CA GLU A 406 20.69 -4.04 -8.84
C GLU A 406 21.57 -3.71 -10.04
N VAL A 407 22.02 -2.45 -10.09
CA VAL A 407 22.84 -1.88 -11.17
C VAL A 407 23.96 -1.01 -10.64
N ASP A 408 24.87 -0.64 -11.52
CA ASP A 408 25.89 0.38 -11.26
C ASP A 408 25.23 1.76 -11.31
N LEU A 409 25.59 2.61 -10.36
CA LEU A 409 25.06 3.95 -10.14
C LEU A 409 25.20 4.86 -11.37
N ASN A 410 26.29 4.72 -12.14
CA ASN A 410 26.58 5.58 -13.28
C ASN A 410 26.34 4.87 -14.63
N ALA A 411 26.51 3.56 -14.70
CA ALA A 411 26.28 2.80 -15.93
C ALA A 411 24.84 2.27 -16.08
N GLY A 412 24.06 2.25 -15.00
CA GLY A 412 22.65 1.86 -15.00
C GLY A 412 22.42 0.49 -15.66
N ARG A 413 21.44 0.43 -16.58
CA ARG A 413 21.02 -0.80 -17.27
C ARG A 413 22.19 -1.56 -17.93
N SER A 414 23.24 -0.87 -18.39
CA SER A 414 24.38 -1.47 -19.09
C SER A 414 25.28 -2.35 -18.19
N SER A 415 25.19 -2.22 -16.86
CA SER A 415 25.99 -3.04 -15.92
C SER A 415 25.26 -4.28 -15.40
N ARG A 416 24.02 -4.53 -15.83
CA ARG A 416 23.14 -5.56 -15.27
C ARG A 416 23.64 -6.96 -15.64
N LYS A 417 24.52 -7.54 -14.80
CA LYS A 417 25.11 -8.87 -15.01
C LYS A 417 24.46 -9.98 -14.17
N HIS A 418 23.94 -9.64 -12.99
CA HIS A 418 23.25 -10.57 -12.08
C HIS A 418 22.06 -9.87 -11.43
N PRO A 419 20.80 -10.23 -11.75
CA PRO A 419 19.63 -9.61 -11.14
C PRO A 419 19.43 -10.20 -9.73
N PHE A 420 20.09 -9.61 -8.74
CA PHE A 420 19.79 -9.90 -7.34
C PHE A 420 18.46 -9.25 -6.97
N ILE A 421 17.61 -10.01 -6.30
CA ILE A 421 16.28 -9.61 -5.86
C ILE A 421 16.30 -9.62 -4.32
N SER A 422 16.34 -8.45 -3.70
CA SER A 422 16.18 -8.32 -2.25
C SER A 422 14.71 -8.54 -1.85
N ALA A 423 14.47 -9.24 -0.73
CA ALA A 423 13.12 -9.39 -0.14
C ALA A 423 12.48 -8.03 0.18
N LEU A 424 13.29 -7.08 0.65
CA LEU A 424 12.86 -5.73 1.03
C LEU A 424 12.21 -4.99 -0.13
N GLN A 425 12.55 -5.29 -1.39
CA GLN A 425 11.91 -4.64 -2.54
C GLN A 425 10.40 -4.92 -2.66
N ALA A 426 9.88 -5.85 -1.85
CA ALA A 426 8.45 -6.14 -1.78
C ALA A 426 7.60 -5.00 -1.21
N PHE A 427 8.19 -3.89 -0.75
CA PHE A 427 7.48 -2.63 -0.45
C PHE A 427 7.05 -1.89 -1.73
N TRP A 428 7.77 -2.09 -2.84
CA TRP A 428 7.60 -1.31 -4.08
C TRP A 428 6.18 -1.39 -4.66
N PRO A 429 5.49 -2.55 -4.66
CA PRO A 429 4.09 -2.59 -5.10
C PRO A 429 3.15 -1.73 -4.26
N ALA A 430 3.29 -1.70 -2.93
CA ALA A 430 2.52 -0.79 -2.07
C ALA A 430 2.79 0.67 -2.43
N MET A 431 4.05 1.02 -2.68
CA MET A 431 4.46 2.35 -3.12
C MET A 431 3.87 2.73 -4.49
N GLU A 432 3.83 1.81 -5.46
CA GLU A 432 3.18 2.05 -6.76
C GLU A 432 1.67 2.23 -6.62
N VAL A 433 1.00 1.47 -5.71
CA VAL A 433 -0.41 1.71 -5.36
C VAL A 433 -0.61 3.13 -4.82
N MET A 434 0.23 3.57 -3.87
CA MET A 434 0.16 4.93 -3.31
C MET A 434 0.43 6.01 -4.36
N ALA A 435 1.27 5.70 -5.36
CA ALA A 435 1.53 6.59 -6.48
C ALA A 435 0.44 6.54 -7.58
N GLY A 436 -0.63 5.77 -7.39
CA GLY A 436 -1.77 5.64 -8.30
C GLY A 436 -1.58 4.62 -9.44
N ASP A 437 -0.47 3.88 -9.49
CA ASP A 437 -0.18 2.90 -10.57
C ASP A 437 -0.43 1.46 -10.10
N VAL A 438 -1.71 1.09 -10.00
CA VAL A 438 -2.15 -0.23 -9.50
C VAL A 438 -1.74 -1.37 -10.43
N GLU A 439 -1.64 -1.13 -11.75
CA GLU A 439 -1.24 -2.18 -12.69
C GLU A 439 0.27 -2.43 -12.62
N ARG A 440 1.09 -1.39 -12.50
CA ARG A 440 2.51 -1.58 -12.19
C ARG A 440 2.72 -2.31 -10.87
N ALA A 441 1.95 -1.97 -9.85
CA ALA A 441 1.98 -2.67 -8.57
C ALA A 441 1.71 -4.18 -8.75
N ARG A 442 0.69 -4.55 -9.53
CA ARG A 442 0.38 -5.95 -9.87
C ARG A 442 1.51 -6.66 -10.62
N GLU A 443 2.16 -5.97 -11.55
CA GLU A 443 3.31 -6.50 -12.29
C GLU A 443 4.51 -6.79 -11.38
N CYS A 444 4.87 -5.85 -10.50
CA CYS A 444 5.98 -6.02 -9.57
C CYS A 444 5.68 -7.03 -8.46
N TYR A 445 4.41 -7.13 -8.03
CA TYR A 445 3.98 -8.06 -6.98
C TYR A 445 4.05 -9.53 -7.42
N ARG A 446 3.61 -9.85 -8.65
CA ARG A 446 3.52 -11.23 -9.16
C ARG A 446 4.79 -12.07 -9.01
N PRO A 447 5.98 -11.62 -9.47
CA PRO A 447 7.21 -12.42 -9.35
C PRO A 447 7.65 -12.62 -7.90
N LEU A 448 7.46 -11.62 -7.03
CA LEU A 448 7.77 -11.72 -5.60
C LEU A 448 6.83 -12.71 -4.91
N GLU A 449 5.54 -12.66 -5.24
CA GLU A 449 4.55 -13.60 -4.72
C GLU A 449 4.78 -15.04 -5.22
N ALA A 450 5.21 -15.21 -6.47
CA ALA A 450 5.61 -16.52 -6.99
C ALA A 450 6.81 -17.09 -6.23
N LEU A 451 7.82 -16.24 -5.92
CA LEU A 451 8.98 -16.64 -5.12
C LEU A 451 8.56 -17.00 -3.70
N TRP A 452 7.72 -16.17 -3.06
CA TRP A 452 7.16 -16.47 -1.75
C TRP A 452 6.42 -17.80 -1.78
N ARG A 453 5.57 -18.07 -2.78
CA ARG A 453 4.80 -19.34 -2.87
C ARG A 453 5.69 -20.57 -3.01
N ARG A 454 6.82 -20.44 -3.71
CA ARG A 454 7.81 -21.53 -3.85
C ARG A 454 8.48 -21.86 -2.52
N HIS A 455 8.77 -20.83 -1.73
CA HIS A 455 9.54 -20.97 -0.50
C HIS A 455 8.73 -20.75 0.76
N GLU A 456 7.42 -20.53 0.72
CA GLU A 456 6.59 -20.16 1.88
C GLU A 456 7.20 -19.04 2.78
N ALA A 457 8.05 -18.20 2.19
CA ALA A 457 8.87 -17.14 2.77
C ALA A 457 9.70 -16.52 1.63
N LEU A 458 10.07 -15.24 1.73
CA LEU A 458 11.06 -14.65 0.83
C LEU A 458 12.47 -14.82 1.41
N PRO A 459 13.45 -15.38 0.67
CA PRO A 459 14.85 -15.27 1.06
C PRO A 459 15.27 -13.81 0.99
N GLU A 460 16.12 -13.41 1.93
CA GLU A 460 16.64 -12.04 2.06
C GLU A 460 17.22 -11.50 0.74
N VAL A 461 17.99 -12.32 0.02
CA VAL A 461 18.42 -12.05 -1.35
C VAL A 461 18.32 -13.30 -2.21
N TRP A 462 17.66 -13.15 -3.36
CA TRP A 462 17.54 -14.17 -4.40
C TRP A 462 18.41 -13.84 -5.61
N ASP A 463 19.18 -14.80 -6.09
CA ASP A 463 19.87 -14.70 -7.38
C ASP A 463 18.96 -15.23 -8.48
N ALA A 464 18.36 -14.34 -9.27
CA ALA A 464 17.43 -14.74 -10.32
C ALA A 464 18.12 -15.44 -11.50
N ALA A 465 19.42 -15.23 -11.71
CA ALA A 465 20.16 -15.92 -12.76
C ALA A 465 20.52 -17.35 -12.35
N ALA A 466 20.87 -17.56 -11.08
CA ALA A 466 21.20 -18.89 -10.55
C ALA A 466 19.98 -19.65 -10.00
N GLU A 467 18.81 -19.02 -9.98
CA GLU A 467 17.56 -19.55 -9.40
C GLU A 467 17.73 -20.14 -7.99
N GLN A 468 18.45 -19.43 -7.13
CA GLN A 468 18.70 -19.87 -5.75
C GLN A 468 18.86 -18.70 -4.78
N PRO A 469 18.60 -18.92 -3.48
CA PRO A 469 18.94 -17.93 -2.47
C PRO A 469 20.45 -17.72 -2.41
N VAL A 470 20.88 -16.48 -2.24
CA VAL A 470 22.30 -16.16 -2.09
C VAL A 470 22.82 -16.77 -0.78
N HIS A 471 24.00 -17.40 -0.83
CA HIS A 471 24.50 -18.24 0.28
C HIS A 471 24.47 -17.58 1.66
N PHE A 472 24.77 -16.28 1.74
CA PHE A 472 24.85 -15.52 2.99
C PHE A 472 23.56 -14.77 3.35
N ALA A 473 22.51 -14.88 2.54
CA ALA A 473 21.25 -14.12 2.65
C ALA A 473 20.06 -15.05 2.35
N LYS A 474 20.08 -16.24 2.97
CA LYS A 474 19.04 -17.28 2.82
C LYS A 474 17.95 -17.16 3.86
N ASP A 475 18.16 -16.32 4.87
CA ASP A 475 17.23 -16.10 5.95
C ASP A 475 15.98 -15.36 5.49
N SER A 476 14.94 -15.43 6.30
CA SER A 476 13.69 -14.69 6.16
C SER A 476 13.24 -14.27 7.56
N PRO A 477 13.60 -13.06 8.00
CA PRO A 477 13.41 -12.62 9.36
C PRO A 477 11.99 -12.10 9.61
N LEU A 478 10.97 -12.85 9.18
CA LEU A 478 9.54 -12.53 9.37
C LEU A 478 9.09 -11.21 8.74
N ARG A 479 9.68 -10.84 7.60
CA ARG A 479 9.52 -9.52 7.00
C ARG A 479 8.08 -9.19 6.57
N PRO A 480 7.69 -7.90 6.64
CA PRO A 480 6.31 -7.48 6.38
C PRO A 480 6.01 -7.13 4.91
N GLU A 481 7.00 -6.80 4.08
CA GLU A 481 6.77 -5.90 2.93
C GLU A 481 5.87 -6.53 1.84
N LEU A 482 5.93 -7.85 1.64
CA LEU A 482 5.02 -8.51 0.70
C LEU A 482 3.57 -8.56 1.24
N ILE A 483 3.40 -8.69 2.57
CA ILE A 483 2.09 -8.67 3.23
C ILE A 483 1.53 -7.24 3.23
N GLU A 484 2.36 -6.22 3.46
CA GLU A 484 2.02 -4.81 3.27
C GLU A 484 1.50 -4.58 1.85
N SER A 485 2.26 -4.96 0.82
CA SER A 485 1.85 -4.86 -0.58
C SER A 485 0.55 -5.61 -0.88
N THR A 486 0.33 -6.77 -0.25
CA THR A 486 -0.94 -7.52 -0.35
C THR A 486 -2.10 -6.71 0.21
N PHE A 487 -1.90 -6.05 1.35
CA PHE A 487 -2.89 -5.16 1.97
C PHE A 487 -3.22 -3.96 1.08
N TYR A 488 -2.22 -3.22 0.59
CA TYR A 488 -2.44 -2.07 -0.28
C TYR A 488 -3.13 -2.45 -1.60
N LEU A 489 -2.71 -3.53 -2.25
CA LEU A 489 -3.36 -4.03 -3.46
C LEU A 489 -4.81 -4.44 -3.21
N TYR A 490 -5.11 -5.08 -2.08
CA TYR A 490 -6.49 -5.37 -1.71
C TYR A 490 -7.30 -4.09 -1.51
N ARG A 491 -6.77 -3.11 -0.78
CA ARG A 491 -7.46 -1.83 -0.53
C ARG A 491 -7.75 -1.06 -1.80
N ALA A 492 -6.84 -1.07 -2.77
CA ALA A 492 -7.01 -0.37 -4.03
C ALA A 492 -7.94 -1.07 -5.01
N THR A 493 -7.99 -2.41 -4.99
CA THR A 493 -8.69 -3.18 -6.04
C THR A 493 -9.96 -3.87 -5.55
N THR A 494 -10.08 -4.09 -4.24
CA THR A 494 -11.06 -4.98 -3.61
C THR A 494 -11.06 -6.41 -4.15
N ASP A 495 -10.01 -6.83 -4.89
CA ASP A 495 -9.90 -8.16 -5.47
C ASP A 495 -9.75 -9.23 -4.35
N PRO A 496 -10.72 -10.15 -4.21
CA PRO A 496 -10.66 -11.21 -3.20
C PRO A 496 -9.42 -12.10 -3.29
N SER A 497 -8.72 -12.14 -4.43
CA SER A 497 -7.50 -12.92 -4.58
C SER A 497 -6.43 -12.55 -3.56
N TYR A 498 -6.32 -11.27 -3.19
CA TYR A 498 -5.37 -10.82 -2.16
C TYR A 498 -5.73 -11.31 -0.76
N LEU A 499 -7.03 -11.49 -0.45
CA LEU A 499 -7.45 -12.10 0.81
C LEU A 499 -7.05 -13.58 0.88
N HIS A 500 -7.14 -14.31 -0.23
CA HIS A 500 -6.64 -15.70 -0.30
C HIS A 500 -5.12 -15.79 -0.18
N ARG A 501 -4.39 -14.83 -0.78
CA ARG A 501 -2.93 -14.73 -0.65
C ARG A 501 -2.52 -14.45 0.79
N GLY A 502 -3.16 -13.47 1.44
CA GLY A 502 -2.99 -13.20 2.87
C GLY A 502 -3.27 -14.42 3.74
N ALA A 503 -4.35 -15.16 3.48
CA ALA A 503 -4.65 -16.40 4.19
C ALA A 503 -3.59 -17.49 3.98
N THR A 504 -2.99 -17.54 2.79
CA THR A 504 -1.89 -18.46 2.48
C THR A 504 -0.62 -18.09 3.24
N MET A 505 -0.28 -16.80 3.27
CA MET A 505 0.85 -16.25 4.03
C MET A 505 0.70 -16.51 5.52
N MET A 506 -0.49 -16.23 6.07
CA MET A 506 -0.81 -16.48 7.48
C MET A 506 -0.58 -17.94 7.86
N ARG A 507 -1.11 -18.89 7.08
CA ARG A 507 -0.93 -20.32 7.36
C ARG A 507 0.53 -20.77 7.27
N ALA A 508 1.35 -20.17 6.41
CA ALA A 508 2.77 -20.49 6.36
C ALA A 508 3.52 -19.95 7.59
N LEU A 509 3.21 -18.74 8.07
CA LEU A 509 3.74 -18.23 9.33
C LEU A 509 3.39 -19.17 10.49
N GLN A 510 2.14 -19.63 10.57
CA GLN A 510 1.71 -20.61 11.57
C GLN A 510 2.49 -21.93 11.50
N ARG A 511 2.70 -22.46 10.28
CA ARG A 511 3.36 -23.76 10.09
C ARG A 511 4.88 -23.70 10.31
N ASN A 512 5.51 -22.64 9.83
CA ASN A 512 6.96 -22.60 9.66
C ASN A 512 7.66 -21.78 10.75
N SER A 513 6.98 -20.82 11.38
CA SER A 513 7.62 -19.87 12.29
C SER A 513 7.07 -19.90 13.71
N ARG A 514 5.84 -20.38 13.93
CA ARG A 514 5.25 -20.44 15.27
C ARG A 514 6.01 -21.44 16.15
N VAL A 515 6.43 -20.98 17.33
CA VAL A 515 7.09 -21.79 18.37
C VAL A 515 6.45 -21.52 19.72
N GLU A 516 6.90 -22.21 20.79
CA GLU A 516 6.29 -22.09 22.13
C GLU A 516 6.25 -20.63 22.62
N CYS A 517 7.36 -19.91 22.50
CA CYS A 517 7.48 -18.52 22.94
C CYS A 517 7.47 -17.55 21.74
N GLY A 518 6.35 -17.45 21.02
CA GLY A 518 6.18 -16.50 19.91
C GLY A 518 6.53 -17.09 18.53
N TYR A 519 7.18 -16.29 17.66
CA TYR A 519 7.51 -16.67 16.28
C TYR A 519 9.00 -16.52 15.98
N ALA A 520 9.61 -17.58 15.47
CA ALA A 520 11.00 -17.62 15.08
C ALA A 520 11.20 -17.28 13.60
N SER A 521 12.19 -16.44 13.34
CA SER A 521 12.72 -16.18 12.00
C SER A 521 13.22 -17.46 11.34
N ILE A 522 13.13 -17.53 10.01
CA ILE A 522 13.70 -18.63 9.25
C ILE A 522 15.15 -18.28 8.93
N ALA A 523 16.10 -19.10 9.37
CA ALA A 523 17.53 -18.91 9.12
C ALA A 523 17.95 -19.35 7.72
N ASP A 524 17.21 -20.27 7.11
CA ASP A 524 17.43 -20.74 5.74
C ASP A 524 16.09 -21.22 5.14
N VAL A 525 15.57 -20.47 4.15
CA VAL A 525 14.28 -20.76 3.52
C VAL A 525 14.23 -22.12 2.79
N THR A 526 15.38 -22.70 2.44
CA THR A 526 15.44 -24.01 1.76
C THR A 526 15.29 -25.16 2.74
N THR A 527 15.83 -25.03 3.94
CA THR A 527 15.80 -26.08 4.97
C THR A 527 14.70 -25.88 6.02
N LYS A 528 14.10 -24.69 6.08
CA LYS A 528 13.19 -24.27 7.16
C LYS A 528 13.82 -24.28 8.55
N ARG A 529 15.15 -24.26 8.63
CA ARG A 529 15.84 -24.12 9.91
C ARG A 529 15.50 -22.76 10.50
N LEU A 530 15.15 -22.74 11.79
CA LEU A 530 14.79 -21.53 12.52
C LEU A 530 16.01 -20.83 13.11
N ASP A 531 15.89 -19.52 13.28
CA ASP A 531 16.80 -18.66 14.05
C ASP A 531 16.09 -18.17 15.31
N ASP A 532 16.84 -18.00 16.40
CA ASP A 532 16.31 -17.58 17.70
C ASP A 532 16.12 -16.06 17.76
N ARG A 533 15.26 -15.57 16.87
CA ARG A 533 15.05 -14.16 16.54
C ARG A 533 13.59 -13.86 16.22
N MET A 534 13.01 -12.89 16.92
CA MET A 534 11.75 -12.24 16.59
C MET A 534 11.96 -10.72 16.67
N ASP A 535 12.14 -10.06 15.53
CA ASP A 535 12.32 -8.60 15.52
C ASP A 535 10.98 -7.89 15.78
N SER A 536 11.06 -6.64 16.27
CA SER A 536 9.89 -5.87 16.72
C SER A 536 8.83 -5.67 15.64
N TYR A 537 9.25 -5.41 14.39
CA TYR A 537 8.36 -5.20 13.24
C TYR A 537 7.42 -6.38 12.95
N PHE A 538 7.70 -7.59 13.45
CA PHE A 538 6.78 -8.70 13.22
C PHE A 538 5.41 -8.44 13.86
N LEU A 539 5.41 -7.81 15.04
CA LEU A 539 4.19 -7.40 15.72
C LEU A 539 3.62 -6.11 15.14
N SER A 540 4.45 -5.09 14.96
CA SER A 540 4.00 -3.77 14.54
C SER A 540 3.61 -3.72 13.05
N GLU A 541 4.12 -4.61 12.21
CA GLU A 541 3.85 -4.60 10.77
C GLU A 541 3.19 -5.90 10.31
N THR A 542 3.92 -7.02 10.32
CA THR A 542 3.49 -8.26 9.65
C THR A 542 2.12 -8.73 10.12
N LEU A 543 1.91 -8.82 11.44
CA LEU A 543 0.62 -9.24 12.00
C LEU A 543 -0.43 -8.12 11.94
N LYS A 544 -0.03 -6.85 12.06
CA LYS A 544 -0.92 -5.69 11.92
C LYS A 544 -1.54 -5.61 10.53
N TYR A 545 -0.73 -5.73 9.46
CA TYR A 545 -1.20 -5.74 8.08
C TYR A 545 -2.08 -6.95 7.76
N LEU A 546 -1.77 -8.15 8.28
CA LEU A 546 -2.66 -9.31 8.13
C LEU A 546 -4.00 -9.08 8.82
N PHE A 547 -4.00 -8.56 10.04
CA PHE A 547 -5.24 -8.22 10.74
C PHE A 547 -6.07 -7.20 9.96
N MET A 548 -5.46 -6.10 9.51
CA MET A 548 -6.14 -5.07 8.73
C MET A 548 -6.64 -5.56 7.38
N LEU A 549 -5.90 -6.44 6.70
CA LEU A 549 -6.33 -7.07 5.43
C LEU A 549 -7.63 -7.86 5.62
N PHE A 550 -7.70 -8.71 6.64
CA PHE A 550 -8.89 -9.51 6.90
C PHE A 550 -10.04 -8.70 7.50
N ASP A 551 -9.75 -7.68 8.32
CA ASP A 551 -10.76 -6.73 8.84
C ASP A 551 -11.40 -5.93 7.70
N ALA A 552 -10.60 -5.38 6.78
CA ALA A 552 -11.09 -4.70 5.58
C ALA A 552 -11.96 -5.64 4.73
N GLY A 553 -11.47 -6.86 4.48
CA GLY A 553 -12.24 -7.88 3.76
C GLY A 553 -13.57 -8.22 4.41
N LEU A 554 -13.59 -8.34 5.74
CA LEU A 554 -14.80 -8.60 6.50
C LEU A 554 -15.81 -7.45 6.36
N ARG A 555 -15.36 -6.19 6.51
CA ARG A 555 -16.21 -5.00 6.37
C ARG A 555 -16.84 -4.94 4.97
N ASP A 556 -16.04 -5.15 3.93
CA ASP A 556 -16.51 -5.12 2.54
C ASP A 556 -17.52 -6.23 2.26
N ALA A 557 -17.27 -7.45 2.76
CA ALA A 557 -18.18 -8.58 2.61
C ALA A 557 -19.52 -8.35 3.34
N VAL A 558 -19.50 -7.81 4.56
CA VAL A 558 -20.72 -7.47 5.32
C VAL A 558 -21.50 -6.36 4.63
N ALA A 559 -20.82 -5.31 4.14
CA ALA A 559 -21.45 -4.23 3.40
C ALA A 559 -22.12 -4.75 2.10
N ALA A 560 -21.46 -5.67 1.38
CA ALA A 560 -22.03 -6.29 0.19
C ALA A 560 -23.29 -7.13 0.50
N GLU A 561 -23.29 -7.92 1.59
CA GLU A 561 -24.47 -8.68 2.02
C GLU A 561 -25.64 -7.75 2.41
N GLN A 562 -25.37 -6.66 3.12
CA GLN A 562 -26.38 -5.66 3.49
C GLN A 562 -27.00 -4.98 2.26
N ARG A 563 -26.17 -4.61 1.26
CA ARG A 563 -26.67 -4.06 -0.01
C ARG A 563 -27.55 -5.06 -0.76
N ALA A 564 -27.13 -6.33 -0.83
CA ALA A 564 -27.91 -7.39 -1.47
C ALA A 564 -29.27 -7.61 -0.79
N MET A 565 -29.31 -7.62 0.54
CA MET A 565 -30.56 -7.72 1.31
C MET A 565 -31.51 -6.53 1.07
N ARG A 566 -30.99 -5.30 1.02
CA ARG A 566 -31.79 -4.10 0.70
C ARG A 566 -32.36 -4.18 -0.71
N HIS A 567 -31.57 -4.60 -1.69
CA HIS A 567 -32.06 -4.81 -3.06
C HIS A 567 -33.16 -5.88 -3.12
N GLN A 568 -33.03 -6.98 -2.38
CA GLN A 568 -34.06 -8.02 -2.33
C GLN A 568 -35.35 -7.54 -1.66
N GLN A 569 -35.26 -6.69 -0.63
CA GLN A 569 -36.43 -6.08 0.02
C GLN A 569 -37.16 -5.08 -0.90
N LEU A 570 -36.41 -4.30 -1.70
CA LEU A 570 -36.98 -3.34 -2.66
C LEU A 570 -37.63 -4.02 -3.87
N GLN A 571 -37.26 -5.27 -4.17
CA GLN A 571 -37.83 -6.05 -5.27
C GLN A 571 -39.05 -6.90 -4.86
N GLN A 572 -39.46 -6.87 -3.59
CA GLN A 572 -40.73 -7.51 -3.20
C GLN A 572 -41.89 -6.61 -3.65
N PRO A 573 -42.86 -7.12 -4.43
CA PRO A 573 -44.03 -6.33 -4.80
C PRO A 573 -44.75 -5.92 -3.51
N SER A 574 -45.16 -4.65 -3.42
CA SER A 574 -46.06 -4.21 -2.37
C SER A 574 -47.29 -5.11 -2.43
N VAL A 575 -47.50 -5.94 -1.40
CA VAL A 575 -48.79 -6.59 -1.20
C VAL A 575 -49.75 -5.45 -0.91
N ALA A 576 -50.42 -5.00 -1.97
CA ALA A 576 -51.55 -4.09 -1.87
C ALA A 576 -52.53 -4.73 -0.90
N THR A 577 -52.90 -3.94 0.10
CA THR A 577 -53.93 -4.22 1.09
C THR A 577 -55.14 -4.92 0.46
N ALA A 578 -55.22 -6.24 0.62
CA ALA A 578 -56.43 -7.01 0.38
C ALA A 578 -57.15 -7.16 1.73
N ASP A 579 -58.26 -6.44 1.83
CA ASP A 579 -59.40 -6.59 2.73
C ASP A 579 -59.19 -7.01 4.19
N ARG A 580 -59.49 -6.04 5.07
CA ARG A 580 -60.04 -6.28 6.40
C ARG A 580 -61.40 -7.00 6.28
N ALA A 581 -61.40 -8.32 6.24
CA ALA A 581 -62.56 -9.11 6.65
C ALA A 581 -62.15 -10.52 7.09
N THR A 582 -62.39 -10.80 8.38
CA THR A 582 -62.57 -12.14 8.97
C THR A 582 -61.46 -13.18 8.79
N CYS A 583 -60.61 -13.31 9.81
CA CYS A 583 -60.07 -14.60 10.24
C CYS A 583 -59.89 -14.61 11.76
N THR A 584 -60.98 -14.86 12.47
CA THR A 584 -60.94 -15.58 13.75
C THR A 584 -60.73 -17.05 13.43
N GLU A 585 -59.82 -17.70 14.16
CA GLU A 585 -59.34 -19.10 14.03
C GLU A 585 -58.07 -19.28 13.19
N CYS A 586 -56.92 -19.16 13.85
CA CYS A 586 -55.82 -20.12 13.76
C CYS A 586 -54.86 -19.96 14.96
N GLU A 587 -55.41 -20.03 16.17
CA GLU A 587 -54.67 -20.57 17.31
C GLU A 587 -54.85 -22.08 17.28
N ARG A 588 -53.84 -22.82 16.81
CA ARG A 588 -53.47 -24.21 17.19
C ARG A 588 -52.63 -24.85 16.09
N ASN A 589 -51.35 -25.00 16.42
CA ASN A 589 -50.35 -25.97 15.93
C ASN A 589 -49.02 -25.30 15.58
N VAL A 590 -48.34 -24.83 16.63
CA VAL A 590 -46.87 -24.78 16.59
C VAL A 590 -46.36 -26.12 17.10
N THR A 591 -46.41 -27.14 16.26
CA THR A 591 -45.51 -28.28 16.42
C THR A 591 -44.12 -27.84 15.99
N GLN A 592 -43.15 -27.99 16.89
CA GLN A 592 -41.74 -27.75 16.66
C GLN A 592 -41.25 -28.39 15.34
N PRO A 593 -40.33 -27.72 14.63
CA PRO A 593 -39.27 -28.42 13.92
C PRO A 593 -37.91 -28.09 14.54
N SER A 594 -37.33 -29.15 15.12
CA SER A 594 -35.91 -29.50 15.09
C SER A 594 -34.87 -28.38 15.16
N VAL A 595 -34.32 -28.25 16.36
CA VAL A 595 -32.95 -27.81 16.65
C VAL A 595 -31.95 -28.62 15.81
N ALA A 596 -31.37 -28.01 14.76
CA ALA A 596 -30.11 -28.41 14.14
C ALA A 596 -29.66 -27.43 13.02
N TRP A 597 -29.39 -26.16 13.35
CA TRP A 597 -28.58 -25.25 12.51
C TRP A 597 -27.69 -24.39 13.40
N ALA A 598 -26.52 -24.91 13.76
CA ALA A 598 -25.37 -24.16 14.30
C ALA A 598 -24.43 -23.78 13.15
N PRO A 599 -23.49 -22.81 13.23
CA PRO A 599 -23.28 -21.67 14.15
C PRO A 599 -23.39 -20.29 13.43
N SER A 600 -23.73 -20.25 12.14
CA SER A 600 -23.67 -19.03 11.30
C SER A 600 -24.72 -17.98 11.63
N ALA A 601 -25.89 -18.37 12.13
CA ALA A 601 -26.98 -17.44 12.45
C ALA A 601 -26.65 -16.59 13.69
N VAL A 602 -26.02 -17.17 14.72
CA VAL A 602 -25.62 -16.46 15.94
C VAL A 602 -24.49 -15.46 15.65
N LEU A 603 -23.57 -15.81 14.74
CA LEU A 603 -22.49 -14.90 14.30
C LEU A 603 -23.07 -13.72 13.50
N LEU A 604 -23.97 -13.99 12.55
CA LEU A 604 -24.67 -12.96 11.79
C LEU A 604 -25.53 -12.08 12.69
N GLU A 605 -26.18 -12.63 13.72
CA GLU A 605 -27.00 -11.86 14.65
C GLU A 605 -26.14 -10.99 15.60
N ARG A 606 -24.95 -11.45 16.01
CA ARG A 606 -23.97 -10.65 16.77
C ARG A 606 -23.36 -9.52 15.94
N VAL A 607 -23.02 -9.78 14.67
CA VAL A 607 -22.56 -8.77 13.70
C VAL A 607 -23.68 -7.78 13.36
N ARG A 608 -24.93 -8.25 13.28
CA ARG A 608 -26.12 -7.45 12.92
C ARG A 608 -26.67 -6.61 14.07
N ASN A 609 -26.48 -7.02 15.32
CA ASN A 609 -26.99 -6.31 16.50
C ASN A 609 -25.98 -5.36 17.16
N GLY A 610 -24.76 -5.22 16.63
CA GLY A 610 -23.75 -4.27 17.15
C GLY A 610 -23.41 -4.43 18.64
N ARG A 611 -23.73 -5.59 19.24
CA ARG A 611 -23.66 -5.83 20.70
C ARG A 611 -22.91 -7.12 21.05
N GLY A 612 -21.80 -7.35 20.37
CA GLY A 612 -20.86 -8.41 20.74
C GLY A 612 -19.45 -8.00 20.39
N ASP A 613 -18.91 -6.99 21.08
CA ASP A 613 -17.48 -6.71 21.23
C ASP A 613 -16.60 -7.03 19.99
N VAL A 614 -16.77 -6.25 18.92
CA VAL A 614 -16.03 -6.39 17.65
C VAL A 614 -15.15 -5.16 17.35
N GLY A 615 -14.91 -4.30 18.33
CA GLY A 615 -14.30 -2.99 18.10
C GLY A 615 -12.82 -3.07 17.76
N SER A 616 -12.43 -3.37 16.51
CA SER A 616 -11.17 -2.80 15.99
C SER A 616 -11.32 -1.29 15.95
N LEU A 617 -10.23 -0.55 16.18
CA LEU A 617 -10.25 0.90 15.99
C LEU A 617 -10.72 1.17 14.55
N ALA A 618 -11.90 1.78 14.41
CA ALA A 618 -12.48 2.09 13.12
C ALA A 618 -11.81 3.35 12.58
N LEU A 619 -10.55 3.22 12.16
CA LEU A 619 -9.85 4.29 11.47
C LEU A 619 -10.47 4.46 10.07
N ASP A 620 -10.77 5.71 9.73
CA ASP A 620 -11.02 6.07 8.35
C ASP A 620 -9.69 5.97 7.58
N MET A 621 -9.53 4.87 6.85
CA MET A 621 -8.32 4.60 6.10
C MET A 621 -8.03 5.63 5.00
N SER A 622 -8.98 6.49 4.63
CA SER A 622 -8.70 7.63 3.75
C SER A 622 -7.88 8.73 4.41
N ARG A 623 -7.74 8.68 5.74
CA ARG A 623 -7.04 9.66 6.60
C ARG A 623 -5.83 9.07 7.33
N VAL A 624 -5.44 7.85 6.96
CA VAL A 624 -4.32 7.14 7.57
C VAL A 624 -3.22 6.97 6.53
N MET A 625 -2.01 7.40 6.91
CA MET A 625 -0.77 7.03 6.25
C MET A 625 0.02 6.12 7.19
N PHE A 626 0.79 5.18 6.64
CA PHE A 626 1.72 4.37 7.42
C PHE A 626 3.15 4.86 7.20
N THR A 627 4.01 4.86 8.22
CA THR A 627 5.47 5.06 8.04
C THR A 627 6.12 3.83 7.37
N THR A 628 7.44 3.81 7.23
CA THR A 628 8.16 2.64 6.65
C THR A 628 8.18 1.43 7.58
N GLU A 629 8.11 1.62 8.92
CA GLU A 629 7.88 0.51 9.87
C GLU A 629 6.38 0.38 10.21
N GLY A 630 5.52 0.78 9.28
CA GLY A 630 4.07 0.59 9.40
C GLY A 630 3.39 1.39 10.51
N HIS A 631 4.01 2.42 11.09
CA HIS A 631 3.37 3.21 12.15
C HIS A 631 2.25 4.12 11.62
N ILE A 632 1.15 4.20 12.35
CA ILE A 632 -0.01 4.99 11.94
C ILE A 632 0.25 6.49 12.13
N ILE A 633 0.19 7.22 11.03
CA ILE A 633 0.03 8.66 11.02
C ILE A 633 -1.42 8.93 10.64
N TYR A 634 -2.21 9.27 11.66
CA TYR A 634 -3.59 9.69 11.52
C TYR A 634 -3.66 11.22 11.42
N MET A 635 -4.38 11.74 10.42
CA MET A 635 -4.55 13.17 10.22
C MET A 635 -5.93 13.62 10.75
N PRO A 636 -6.05 14.08 12.01
CA PRO A 636 -7.30 14.62 12.54
C PRO A 636 -7.60 16.01 11.95
N HIS A 637 -8.89 16.28 11.74
CA HIS A 637 -9.39 17.50 11.08
C HIS A 637 -8.97 18.81 11.77
N ARG A 638 -8.68 18.81 13.08
CA ARG A 638 -8.53 20.05 13.87
C ARG A 638 -7.11 20.42 14.28
N ASP A 639 -6.20 19.47 14.43
CA ASP A 639 -4.86 19.75 14.96
C ASP A 639 -3.82 19.96 13.86
N LEU A 640 -3.98 19.33 12.69
CA LEU A 640 -3.18 19.69 11.52
C LEU A 640 -3.55 21.10 11.03
N GLU A 641 -4.83 21.48 11.05
CA GLU A 641 -5.26 22.86 10.74
C GLU A 641 -4.63 23.88 11.69
N ARG A 642 -4.54 23.59 12.99
CA ARG A 642 -3.86 24.47 13.96
C ARG A 642 -2.35 24.51 13.76
N ALA A 643 -1.72 23.37 13.49
CA ALA A 643 -0.28 23.27 13.25
C ALA A 643 0.13 23.95 11.92
N MET A 644 -0.70 23.83 10.88
CA MET A 644 -0.49 24.47 9.57
C MET A 644 -0.88 25.95 9.58
N ALA A 645 -1.90 26.36 10.35
CA ALA A 645 -2.26 27.77 10.53
C ALA A 645 -1.21 28.57 11.34
N ALA A 646 -0.44 27.90 12.20
CA ALA A 646 0.67 28.52 12.92
C ALA A 646 1.81 28.95 11.96
N GLU A 647 2.02 28.25 10.85
CA GLU A 647 3.03 28.57 9.84
C GLU A 647 2.67 29.78 8.98
N THR A 648 1.39 29.99 8.69
CA THR A 648 0.92 31.17 7.95
C THR A 648 1.03 32.46 8.76
N CYS A 649 1.04 32.37 10.09
CA CYS A 649 1.26 33.52 10.97
C CYS A 649 2.75 33.85 11.23
N ALA A 650 3.67 32.93 10.97
CA ALA A 650 5.09 33.08 11.32
C ALA A 650 5.99 33.66 10.21
N ASN A 651 5.44 33.97 9.03
CA ASN A 651 6.25 34.40 7.88
C ASN A 651 5.95 35.84 7.40
N PRO A 652 6.29 36.90 8.16
CA PRO A 652 6.46 38.21 7.56
C PRO A 652 7.77 38.20 6.78
N SER A 653 7.66 38.28 5.46
CA SER A 653 8.75 38.43 4.49
C SER A 653 9.88 39.39 4.96
N VAL A 654 10.90 38.86 5.65
CA VAL A 654 12.11 39.61 5.96
C VAL A 654 13.07 39.52 4.77
N SER A 655 13.05 40.56 3.95
CA SER A 655 14.03 40.86 2.90
C SER A 655 15.48 40.57 3.35
N ARG A 656 16.14 39.62 2.67
CA ARG A 656 17.53 39.15 2.87
C ARG A 656 18.63 40.23 2.73
N LYS A 657 18.31 41.53 2.67
CA LYS A 657 19.29 42.62 2.50
C LYS A 657 19.83 43.26 3.79
N LYS A 658 19.33 42.92 4.99
CA LYS A 658 19.75 43.58 6.26
C LYS A 658 20.60 42.75 7.23
N VAL A 659 20.92 41.47 6.95
CA VAL A 659 21.61 40.59 7.91
C VAL A 659 23.13 40.79 8.00
N LYS A 660 23.74 41.67 7.19
CA LYS A 660 25.21 41.92 7.25
C LYS A 660 25.67 42.97 8.28
N LYS A 661 24.81 43.47 9.16
CA LYS A 661 25.21 44.56 10.09
C LYS A 661 24.61 44.44 11.50
N ALA A 662 24.78 43.29 12.16
CA ALA A 662 24.52 43.18 13.60
C ALA A 662 25.36 42.06 14.25
N LYS A 663 26.69 42.25 14.28
CA LYS A 663 27.58 41.59 15.25
C LYS A 663 28.12 42.68 16.18
N SER A 664 27.37 43.03 17.23
CA SER A 664 27.87 43.74 18.41
C SER A 664 26.71 44.17 19.31
N LYS A 665 26.76 43.72 20.56
CA LYS A 665 25.97 44.10 21.76
C LYS A 665 24.75 43.23 22.09
N ARG A 666 24.89 42.55 23.23
CA ARG A 666 23.84 42.04 24.10
C ARG A 666 22.93 43.21 24.49
N ASP A 667 21.63 43.05 24.35
CA ASP A 667 20.62 43.60 25.25
C ASP A 667 19.34 42.77 25.14
N THR A 668 18.82 42.38 26.30
CA THR A 668 17.57 41.63 26.54
C THR A 668 16.34 42.48 26.21
N TYR A 669 15.38 41.92 25.45
CA TYR A 669 14.03 42.47 25.33
C TYR A 669 12.99 41.40 25.65
N THR A 670 12.15 41.68 26.64
CA THR A 670 10.96 40.91 27.02
C THR A 670 9.77 41.49 26.25
N LEU A 671 9.12 40.69 25.39
CA LEU A 671 7.89 41.09 24.70
C LEU A 671 6.67 40.72 25.55
N GLN A 672 5.75 41.67 25.73
CA GLN A 672 4.46 41.49 26.41
C GLN A 672 3.37 41.11 25.38
N PRO A 673 2.42 40.22 25.71
CA PRO A 673 1.50 39.59 24.76
C PRO A 673 0.17 40.34 24.57
N ARG A 674 0.16 41.56 23.98
CA ARG A 674 -1.12 42.28 23.75
C ARG A 674 -1.40 42.93 22.39
N ASP A 675 -0.56 42.79 21.38
CA ASP A 675 -0.79 43.48 20.08
C ASP A 675 -0.85 42.54 18.85
N LEU A 676 -1.43 41.35 18.96
CA LEU A 676 -1.71 40.48 17.81
C LEU A 676 -3.20 40.13 17.74
N GLU A 677 -4.00 41.01 17.13
CA GLU A 677 -5.33 40.66 16.63
C GLU A 677 -5.19 40.15 15.18
N CYS A 678 -5.48 38.86 14.96
CA CYS A 678 -5.68 38.28 13.63
C CYS A 678 -7.18 38.30 13.30
N PRO A 679 -7.60 38.63 12.05
CA PRO A 679 -8.99 38.58 11.65
C PRO A 679 -9.48 37.12 11.57
N ALA A 680 -10.67 36.86 12.10
CA ALA A 680 -11.31 35.56 12.05
C ALA A 680 -11.69 35.19 10.60
N TRP A 681 -11.24 34.02 10.12
CA TRP A 681 -11.70 33.39 8.89
C TRP A 681 -12.59 32.19 9.23
N SER A 682 -13.72 32.06 8.51
CA SER A 682 -14.69 30.98 8.65
C SER A 682 -14.21 29.70 7.97
N ALA A 683 -14.48 28.55 8.60
CA ALA A 683 -13.99 27.21 8.29
C ALA A 683 -14.56 26.55 7.00
N ALA A 684 -14.67 27.28 5.88
CA ALA A 684 -15.28 26.77 4.65
C ALA A 684 -14.29 26.48 3.49
N ASP A 685 -13.00 26.83 3.61
CA ASP A 685 -12.06 26.84 2.48
C ASP A 685 -10.95 25.77 2.52
N ALA A 686 -11.08 24.72 3.34
CA ALA A 686 -10.12 23.61 3.37
C ALA A 686 -10.70 22.35 2.69
N SER A 687 -10.64 22.29 1.35
CA SER A 687 -10.94 21.06 0.61
C SER A 687 -9.66 20.29 0.30
N TRP A 688 -9.54 19.09 0.91
CA TRP A 688 -8.47 18.13 0.65
C TRP A 688 -8.72 17.38 -0.68
N PRO A 689 -7.66 17.00 -1.44
CA PRO A 689 -7.81 16.18 -2.63
C PRO A 689 -8.05 14.71 -2.25
N THR A 690 -9.30 14.25 -2.31
CA THR A 690 -9.71 12.85 -2.07
C THR A 690 -9.60 11.95 -3.31
N GLY A 691 -8.78 12.33 -4.31
CA GLY A 691 -8.74 11.66 -5.61
C GLY A 691 -7.46 10.85 -5.84
N LEU A 692 -7.30 9.72 -5.18
CA LEU A 692 -6.16 8.82 -5.47
C LEU A 692 -6.50 7.33 -5.30
N LEU A 693 -7.74 6.93 -5.62
CA LEU A 693 -8.12 5.52 -5.76
C LEU A 693 -9.31 5.40 -6.73
N ALA A 694 -9.08 5.30 -8.04
CA ALA A 694 -9.98 4.60 -8.97
C ALA A 694 -9.45 4.53 -10.42
N ASP A 695 -9.29 3.28 -10.86
CA ASP A 695 -9.54 2.72 -12.19
C ASP A 695 -8.39 2.64 -13.22
N ASN A 696 -8.08 1.38 -13.58
CA ASN A 696 -7.30 0.93 -14.73
C ASN A 696 -8.13 -0.14 -15.45
N SER A 697 -8.47 0.10 -16.71
CA SER A 697 -8.83 -0.96 -17.66
C SER A 697 -8.39 -0.57 -19.07
N MET A 698 -7.53 -1.39 -19.69
CA MET A 698 -7.55 -1.64 -21.14
C MET A 698 -6.76 -2.91 -21.47
N ASP A 699 -7.47 -3.82 -22.13
CA ASP A 699 -7.02 -5.11 -22.66
C ASP A 699 -6.16 -4.95 -23.93
N TRP A 700 -5.18 -5.84 -24.11
CA TRP A 700 -4.51 -6.08 -25.39
C TRP A 700 -4.50 -7.58 -25.70
N GLU A 701 -5.11 -7.97 -26.82
CA GLU A 701 -5.04 -9.33 -27.38
C GLU A 701 -3.80 -9.48 -28.29
N TRP A 702 -3.09 -10.61 -28.14
CA TRP A 702 -2.04 -11.06 -29.07
C TRP A 702 -2.61 -12.14 -30.01
N ALA A 703 -2.39 -11.97 -31.32
CA ALA A 703 -2.51 -13.03 -32.32
C ALA A 703 -1.10 -13.43 -32.80
N GLU A 704 -0.85 -14.74 -32.83
CA GLU A 704 0.42 -15.40 -33.23
C GLU A 704 0.46 -15.73 -34.74
N PRO A 705 1.65 -16.07 -35.31
CA PRO A 705 2.04 -15.73 -36.69
C PRO A 705 1.88 -16.87 -37.72
N ASN A 706 1.82 -16.52 -39.02
CA ASN A 706 2.29 -17.37 -40.13
C ASN A 706 2.42 -16.60 -41.48
N ASP A 707 3.65 -16.59 -42.01
CA ASP A 707 4.13 -16.83 -43.38
C ASP A 707 3.36 -16.41 -44.67
N PHE A 708 4.06 -15.57 -45.46
CA PHE A 708 4.33 -15.63 -46.91
C PHE A 708 3.28 -15.29 -48.02
N VAL A 709 3.79 -14.47 -48.98
CA VAL A 709 3.55 -14.34 -50.44
C VAL A 709 2.74 -13.14 -50.99
N ASP A 710 3.48 -12.35 -51.79
CA ASP A 710 3.27 -11.42 -52.91
C ASP A 710 1.90 -10.96 -53.48
N GLU A 711 2.01 -9.69 -53.94
CA GLU A 711 1.48 -9.01 -55.14
C GLU A 711 0.10 -8.30 -55.19
N ASP A 712 0.22 -7.08 -55.75
CA ASP A 712 -0.75 -6.21 -56.44
C ASP A 712 -1.64 -5.19 -55.68
N VAL A 713 -1.34 -3.91 -55.96
CA VAL A 713 -2.00 -2.66 -55.56
C VAL A 713 -3.11 -2.29 -56.56
N PRO A 714 -4.27 -1.74 -56.12
CA PRO A 714 -4.65 -0.42 -56.64
C PRO A 714 -5.35 0.52 -55.63
N THR A 715 -4.79 1.74 -55.49
CA THR A 715 -5.40 3.06 -55.18
C THR A 715 -6.30 3.25 -53.93
N ILE A 716 -5.76 3.97 -52.95
CA ILE A 716 -6.43 4.51 -51.75
C ILE A 716 -6.95 5.94 -52.03
N PRO A 717 -8.17 6.33 -51.60
CA PRO A 717 -8.66 7.71 -51.67
C PRO A 717 -7.97 8.63 -50.65
N ARG A 718 -7.80 9.91 -51.00
CA ARG A 718 -7.11 10.94 -50.19
C ARG A 718 -7.51 10.91 -48.71
N VAL A 719 -6.55 10.60 -47.85
CA VAL A 719 -6.61 10.72 -46.39
C VAL A 719 -6.49 12.20 -46.01
N GLN A 720 -7.38 12.70 -45.14
CA GLN A 720 -7.29 14.03 -44.52
C GLN A 720 -5.97 14.17 -43.74
N ALA A 721 -5.35 15.34 -43.80
CA ALA A 721 -4.09 15.63 -43.11
C ALA A 721 -4.24 15.51 -41.57
N PRO A 722 -3.18 15.10 -40.84
CA PRO A 722 -3.22 14.93 -39.40
C PRO A 722 -3.32 16.28 -38.67
N ARG A 723 -4.22 16.39 -37.68
CA ARG A 723 -4.20 17.48 -36.69
C ARG A 723 -3.07 17.25 -35.69
N HIS A 724 -2.46 18.34 -35.21
CA HIS A 724 -1.44 18.30 -34.16
C HIS A 724 -1.90 19.14 -32.98
N ASP A 725 -2.11 18.50 -31.83
CA ASP A 725 -2.44 19.16 -30.57
C ASP A 725 -1.17 19.37 -29.75
N VAL A 726 -0.93 20.60 -29.30
CA VAL A 726 0.21 20.95 -28.46
C VAL A 726 -0.32 21.50 -27.13
N ALA A 727 0.07 20.86 -26.03
CA ALA A 727 -0.19 21.36 -24.68
C ALA A 727 0.75 22.53 -24.38
N VAL A 728 0.21 23.68 -23.97
CA VAL A 728 0.98 24.88 -23.69
C VAL A 728 0.58 25.43 -22.32
N SER A 729 1.57 25.88 -21.54
CA SER A 729 1.35 26.51 -20.24
C SER A 729 1.51 28.02 -20.41
N LEU A 730 0.46 28.80 -20.12
CA LEU A 730 0.47 30.25 -20.30
C LEU A 730 0.58 30.94 -18.93
N ARG A 731 1.60 31.79 -18.76
CA ARG A 731 1.74 32.67 -17.59
C ARG A 731 1.02 33.99 -17.80
N GLN A 732 -0.02 34.27 -17.02
CA GLN A 732 -0.60 35.61 -16.97
C GLN A 732 0.27 36.54 -16.11
N ARG A 733 0.71 37.68 -16.66
CA ARG A 733 1.41 38.73 -15.88
C ARG A 733 0.41 39.53 -15.05
N ALA A 734 -0.10 38.94 -13.97
CA ALA A 734 -0.65 39.66 -12.82
C ALA A 734 -0.98 38.71 -11.64
N GLY A 735 -0.03 37.88 -11.20
CA GLY A 735 -0.14 37.12 -9.95
C GLY A 735 -1.04 35.87 -10.01
N GLU A 736 -0.44 34.73 -9.66
CA GLU A 736 -1.08 33.46 -9.26
C GLU A 736 -2.11 32.84 -10.22
N THR A 737 -1.67 31.90 -11.06
CA THR A 737 -2.11 30.48 -11.25
C THR A 737 -1.63 30.04 -12.64
N ASP A 738 -0.96 28.88 -12.76
CA ASP A 738 -0.65 28.29 -14.08
C ASP A 738 -1.96 27.69 -14.65
N ILE A 739 -2.40 28.15 -15.82
CA ILE A 739 -3.60 27.64 -16.50
C ILE A 739 -3.15 26.77 -17.68
N GLY A 740 -3.55 25.49 -17.69
CA GLY A 740 -3.34 24.60 -18.84
C GLY A 740 -4.25 24.98 -20.01
N ALA A 741 -3.69 25.11 -21.21
CA ALA A 741 -4.42 25.35 -22.45
C ALA A 741 -4.01 24.34 -23.53
N ILE A 742 -4.97 23.96 -24.38
CA ILE A 742 -4.71 23.14 -25.57
C ILE A 742 -4.85 24.06 -26.79
N VAL A 743 -3.83 24.05 -27.64
CA VAL A 743 -3.82 24.75 -28.92
C VAL A 743 -3.98 23.73 -30.03
N SER A 744 -5.10 23.77 -30.73
CA SER A 744 -5.36 22.94 -31.92
C SER A 744 -5.26 23.81 -33.17
N CYS A 745 -4.38 23.43 -34.09
CA CYS A 745 -4.15 24.15 -35.35
C CYS A 745 -4.60 23.30 -36.55
N ASP A 746 -5.30 23.93 -37.49
CA ASP A 746 -5.70 23.32 -38.77
C ASP A 746 -4.75 23.80 -39.89
N GLU A 747 -4.11 22.87 -40.61
CA GLU A 747 -3.15 23.17 -41.69
C GLU A 747 -3.81 23.41 -43.06
N SER A 748 -5.14 23.59 -43.13
CA SER A 748 -5.82 24.00 -44.37
C SER A 748 -5.40 25.41 -44.83
N ASP A 749 -5.77 25.78 -46.07
CA ASP A 749 -5.27 26.96 -46.83
C ASP A 749 -5.40 28.35 -46.12
N ALA A 750 -6.02 28.41 -44.94
CA ALA A 750 -5.97 29.53 -44.00
C ALA A 750 -5.65 28.99 -42.59
N PRO A 751 -4.39 29.10 -42.09
CA PRO A 751 -4.03 28.56 -40.79
C PRO A 751 -4.78 29.30 -39.68
N SER A 752 -5.63 28.57 -38.96
CA SER A 752 -6.28 29.07 -37.76
C SER A 752 -5.96 28.11 -36.60
N CYS A 753 -5.55 28.69 -35.47
CA CYS A 753 -5.31 27.95 -34.24
C CYS A 753 -6.37 28.37 -33.23
N THR A 754 -7.01 27.38 -32.61
CA THR A 754 -8.05 27.60 -31.61
C THR A 754 -7.48 27.23 -30.24
N VAL A 755 -7.58 28.15 -29.28
CA VAL A 755 -7.14 27.91 -27.88
C VAL A 755 -8.37 27.58 -27.05
N ARG A 756 -8.33 26.45 -26.32
CA ARG A 756 -9.40 26.04 -25.40
C ARG A 756 -8.86 25.97 -23.96
N TYR A 757 -9.67 26.42 -23.00
CA TYR A 757 -9.29 26.58 -21.59
C TYR A 757 -10.25 25.83 -20.66
N GLY A 758 -9.70 25.13 -19.65
CA GLY A 758 -10.34 24.73 -18.37
C GLY A 758 -11.64 23.89 -18.37
N PRO A 759 -11.99 23.24 -17.24
CA PRO A 759 -13.27 22.57 -17.06
C PRO A 759 -14.42 23.57 -16.84
N ALA A 760 -15.65 23.20 -17.21
CA ALA A 760 -16.85 23.93 -16.81
C ALA A 760 -17.13 23.76 -15.31
N ILE A 761 -17.68 24.80 -14.69
CA ILE A 761 -18.13 24.77 -13.30
C ILE A 761 -19.66 24.69 -13.27
N ILE A 762 -20.15 23.72 -12.51
CA ILE A 762 -21.57 23.59 -12.17
C ILE A 762 -21.80 24.18 -10.78
N ARG A 763 -22.79 25.08 -10.70
CA ARG A 763 -23.25 25.66 -9.46
C ARG A 763 -24.73 25.38 -9.23
N VAL A 764 -25.08 25.09 -7.98
CA VAL A 764 -26.46 25.05 -7.49
C VAL A 764 -26.62 26.24 -6.57
N ASP A 765 -27.55 27.14 -6.89
CA ASP A 765 -27.82 28.39 -6.15
C ASP A 765 -26.58 29.26 -5.82
N GLY A 766 -25.60 29.24 -6.73
CA GLY A 766 -24.39 30.08 -6.65
C GLY A 766 -23.18 29.38 -6.00
N GLU A 767 -23.38 28.25 -5.34
CA GLU A 767 -22.31 27.44 -4.76
C GLU A 767 -21.75 26.46 -5.79
N ARG A 768 -20.43 26.30 -5.85
CA ARG A 768 -19.77 25.33 -6.75
C ARG A 768 -19.98 23.93 -6.20
N VAL A 769 -20.58 23.05 -7.01
CA VAL A 769 -20.91 21.68 -6.60
C VAL A 769 -20.21 20.60 -7.41
N ALA A 770 -19.83 20.89 -8.66
CA ALA A 770 -19.17 19.92 -9.53
C ALA A 770 -18.35 20.61 -10.63
N SER A 771 -17.35 19.90 -11.13
CA SER A 771 -16.62 20.25 -12.36
C SER A 771 -17.09 19.34 -13.51
N ALA A 772 -17.12 19.85 -14.74
CA ALA A 772 -17.60 19.11 -15.90
C ALA A 772 -16.72 19.32 -17.13
N ALA A 773 -16.59 18.27 -17.95
CA ALA A 773 -15.91 18.35 -19.23
C ALA A 773 -16.82 19.06 -20.25
N ILE A 774 -16.25 19.95 -21.06
CA ILE A 774 -16.98 20.71 -22.07
C ILE A 774 -16.97 19.94 -23.38
N ALA A 775 -18.14 19.80 -24.02
CA ALA A 775 -18.23 19.21 -25.35
C ALA A 775 -17.49 20.06 -26.39
N SER A 776 -16.85 19.40 -27.35
CA SER A 776 -16.06 20.09 -28.37
C SER A 776 -16.91 20.71 -29.47
N PHE A 777 -18.17 20.29 -29.53
CA PHE A 777 -19.24 20.60 -30.48
C PHE A 777 -20.38 21.37 -29.80
N GLY A 778 -21.23 21.99 -30.62
CA GLY A 778 -22.31 22.86 -30.20
C GLY A 778 -21.82 24.28 -29.84
N PRO A 779 -22.73 25.18 -29.45
CA PRO A 779 -22.37 26.53 -29.07
C PRO A 779 -21.51 26.55 -27.80
N ALA A 780 -20.51 27.43 -27.78
CA ALA A 780 -19.65 27.63 -26.61
C ALA A 780 -20.45 28.12 -25.40
N LEU A 781 -20.08 27.63 -24.21
CA LEU A 781 -20.58 28.16 -22.94
C LEU A 781 -20.07 29.59 -22.75
N GLN A 782 -20.99 30.54 -22.59
CA GLN A 782 -20.65 31.95 -22.37
C GLN A 782 -20.25 32.19 -20.90
N GLU A 783 -19.52 33.27 -20.63
CA GLU A 783 -19.08 33.67 -19.28
C GLU A 783 -20.25 33.84 -18.29
N ALA A 784 -21.38 34.34 -18.77
CA ALA A 784 -22.61 34.46 -17.97
C ALA A 784 -23.21 33.10 -17.58
N GLY A 785 -22.76 32.02 -18.22
CA GLY A 785 -23.30 30.67 -18.05
C GLY A 785 -24.72 30.51 -18.60
N VAL A 786 -25.19 29.26 -18.61
CA VAL A 786 -26.62 28.95 -18.76
C VAL A 786 -27.19 28.76 -17.37
N VAL A 787 -28.23 29.54 -17.04
CA VAL A 787 -28.96 29.44 -15.78
C VAL A 787 -30.39 29.02 -16.09
N GLY A 788 -30.88 27.96 -15.45
CA GLY A 788 -32.21 27.46 -15.74
C GLY A 788 -32.72 26.43 -14.74
N PRO A 789 -34.03 26.14 -14.76
CA PRO A 789 -34.60 25.08 -13.94
C PRO A 789 -34.07 23.71 -14.39
N VAL A 790 -33.79 22.85 -13.42
CA VAL A 790 -33.30 21.48 -13.66
C VAL A 790 -34.45 20.53 -13.99
N VAL A 791 -34.31 19.78 -15.08
CA VAL A 791 -35.24 18.74 -15.50
C VAL A 791 -34.48 17.46 -15.75
N VAL A 792 -34.91 16.33 -15.17
CA VAL A 792 -34.34 15.01 -15.50
C VAL A 792 -35.04 14.46 -16.73
N SER A 793 -34.29 14.00 -17.73
CA SER A 793 -34.87 13.45 -18.96
C SER A 793 -35.66 12.15 -18.70
N GLN A 794 -36.68 11.89 -19.52
CA GLN A 794 -37.40 10.62 -19.55
C GLN A 794 -37.60 10.24 -21.03
N PRO A 795 -36.98 9.14 -21.53
CA PRO A 795 -36.09 8.24 -20.81
C PRO A 795 -34.81 8.94 -20.33
N VAL A 796 -34.21 8.42 -19.24
CA VAL A 796 -33.05 9.03 -18.58
C VAL A 796 -31.82 9.09 -19.48
N ASP A 797 -31.74 8.23 -20.50
CA ASP A 797 -30.67 8.25 -21.50
C ASP A 797 -30.89 9.25 -22.64
N ALA A 798 -32.08 9.83 -22.78
CA ALA A 798 -32.43 10.82 -23.80
C ALA A 798 -32.02 10.45 -25.24
N CYS A 799 -31.92 9.15 -25.55
CA CYS A 799 -31.55 8.68 -26.89
C CYS A 799 -32.73 8.64 -27.87
N GLU A 800 -33.95 8.62 -27.34
CA GLU A 800 -35.19 8.67 -28.11
C GLU A 800 -36.05 9.84 -27.65
N ARG A 801 -36.94 10.31 -28.52
CA ARG A 801 -37.89 11.40 -28.18
C ARG A 801 -38.92 10.89 -27.16
N GLY A 802 -38.68 11.14 -25.89
CA GLY A 802 -39.61 10.87 -24.80
C GLY A 802 -40.50 12.07 -24.43
N ALA A 803 -41.60 11.81 -23.74
CA ALA A 803 -42.68 12.75 -23.45
C ALA A 803 -42.41 13.72 -22.27
N VAL A 804 -41.25 14.39 -22.25
CA VAL A 804 -40.98 15.45 -21.26
C VAL A 804 -41.11 16.83 -21.91
N PRO A 805 -42.11 17.64 -21.55
CA PRO A 805 -42.09 19.05 -21.89
C PRO A 805 -40.95 19.71 -21.09
N VAL A 806 -39.89 20.14 -21.79
CA VAL A 806 -38.85 20.98 -21.19
C VAL A 806 -39.41 22.39 -21.13
N ALA A 807 -39.41 23.01 -19.95
CA ALA A 807 -39.74 24.43 -19.83
C ALA A 807 -38.71 25.24 -20.64
N PRO A 808 -39.11 26.26 -21.44
CA PRO A 808 -38.17 27.09 -22.17
C PRO A 808 -37.09 27.66 -21.23
N GLY A 809 -35.82 27.40 -21.53
CA GLY A 809 -34.71 27.81 -20.65
C GLY A 809 -34.24 26.76 -19.64
N GLY A 810 -34.82 25.55 -19.62
CA GLY A 810 -34.45 24.49 -18.69
C GLY A 810 -33.12 23.80 -19.01
N ILE A 811 -32.37 23.42 -17.98
CA ILE A 811 -31.16 22.60 -18.09
C ILE A 811 -31.54 21.15 -17.84
N VAL A 812 -31.25 20.28 -18.80
CA VAL A 812 -31.70 18.88 -18.76
C VAL A 812 -30.58 17.96 -18.30
N LEU A 813 -30.83 17.19 -17.24
CA LEU A 813 -29.98 16.10 -16.78
C LEU A 813 -30.31 14.83 -17.56
N ALA A 814 -29.31 14.22 -18.15
CA ALA A 814 -29.41 12.91 -18.80
C ALA A 814 -28.24 12.03 -18.38
N VAL A 815 -28.34 10.72 -18.59
CA VAL A 815 -27.27 9.76 -18.32
C VAL A 815 -26.64 9.27 -19.62
N ARG A 816 -25.51 8.57 -19.51
CA ARG A 816 -24.94 7.87 -20.67
C ARG A 816 -25.89 6.79 -21.18
N GLY A 817 -25.86 6.56 -22.48
CA GLY A 817 -26.77 5.64 -23.15
C GLY A 817 -26.24 5.18 -24.50
N LYS A 818 -27.11 4.57 -25.30
CA LYS A 818 -26.75 3.90 -26.57
C LYS A 818 -26.51 4.84 -27.76
N CYS A 819 -26.65 6.15 -27.55
CA CYS A 819 -26.51 7.20 -28.56
C CYS A 819 -25.37 8.16 -28.20
N SER A 820 -24.83 8.85 -29.20
CA SER A 820 -23.77 9.83 -29.01
C SER A 820 -24.22 11.02 -28.17
N PHE A 821 -23.26 11.75 -27.59
CA PHE A 821 -23.53 12.97 -26.85
C PHE A 821 -24.14 14.06 -27.73
N ALA A 822 -23.69 14.17 -28.98
CA ALA A 822 -24.24 15.13 -29.94
C ALA A 822 -25.70 14.79 -30.29
N GLN A 823 -26.01 13.51 -30.55
CA GLN A 823 -27.39 13.07 -30.77
C GLN A 823 -28.28 13.40 -29.57
N LYS A 824 -27.79 13.21 -28.34
CA LYS A 824 -28.52 13.55 -27.10
C LYS A 824 -28.80 15.05 -26.98
N ALA A 825 -27.81 15.89 -27.27
CA ALA A 825 -27.96 17.34 -27.31
C ALA A 825 -28.98 17.79 -28.37
N ASN A 826 -29.00 17.14 -29.54
CA ASN A 826 -29.98 17.41 -30.60
C ASN A 826 -31.41 17.02 -30.20
N VAL A 827 -31.59 15.83 -29.61
CA VAL A 827 -32.89 15.37 -29.14
C VAL A 827 -33.44 16.34 -28.09
N LEU A 828 -32.66 16.66 -27.06
CA LEU A 828 -33.10 17.53 -25.97
C LEU A 828 -33.24 19.00 -26.39
N GLY A 829 -32.36 19.49 -27.26
CA GLY A 829 -32.47 20.84 -27.84
C GLY A 829 -33.74 21.01 -28.66
N SER A 830 -34.13 20.00 -29.45
CA SER A 830 -35.40 20.02 -30.20
C SER A 830 -36.66 20.06 -29.30
N LEU A 831 -36.50 19.70 -28.02
CA LEU A 831 -37.56 19.73 -27.00
C LEU A 831 -37.55 21.02 -26.16
N GLY A 832 -36.64 21.96 -26.44
CA GLY A 832 -36.58 23.27 -25.77
C GLY A 832 -35.60 23.37 -24.59
N ALA A 833 -34.68 22.40 -24.44
CA ALA A 833 -33.58 22.51 -23.48
C ALA A 833 -32.65 23.67 -23.84
N ALA A 834 -32.13 24.37 -22.82
CA ALA A 834 -31.14 25.44 -22.99
C ALA A 834 -29.69 24.94 -22.86
N ALA A 835 -29.48 23.85 -22.12
CA ALA A 835 -28.21 23.13 -22.01
C ALA A 835 -28.47 21.69 -21.58
N VAL A 836 -27.52 20.80 -21.86
CA VAL A 836 -27.54 19.41 -21.40
C VAL A 836 -26.37 19.16 -20.46
N VAL A 837 -26.67 18.53 -19.32
CA VAL A 837 -25.68 18.01 -18.39
C VAL A 837 -25.79 16.50 -18.38
N VAL A 838 -24.78 15.82 -18.92
CA VAL A 838 -24.76 14.36 -18.93
C VAL A 838 -24.04 13.87 -17.69
N LEU A 839 -24.71 13.03 -16.90
CA LEU A 839 -24.11 12.33 -15.77
C LEU A 839 -23.42 11.08 -16.32
N ASP A 840 -22.12 10.95 -16.06
CA ASP A 840 -21.33 9.78 -16.46
C ASP A 840 -21.64 8.55 -15.58
N VAL A 841 -22.89 8.12 -15.66
CA VAL A 841 -23.42 6.91 -15.03
C VAL A 841 -24.14 6.10 -16.11
N ASP A 842 -23.85 4.80 -16.16
CA ASP A 842 -24.45 3.88 -17.13
C ASP A 842 -25.74 3.28 -16.58
N VAL A 843 -26.82 3.35 -17.36
CA VAL A 843 -28.12 2.78 -17.03
C VAL A 843 -28.35 1.52 -17.87
N GLY A 844 -27.43 0.55 -17.71
CA GLY A 844 -27.69 -0.87 -17.94
C GLY A 844 -27.81 -1.35 -19.39
N ASP A 845 -26.67 -1.60 -20.03
CA ASP A 845 -26.50 -2.75 -20.95
C ASP A 845 -25.03 -3.18 -20.98
N ARG A 846 -24.69 -4.36 -20.44
CA ARG A 846 -23.31 -4.87 -20.25
C ARG A 846 -22.53 -5.13 -21.56
N ARG A 847 -23.03 -4.68 -22.71
CA ARG A 847 -22.44 -4.93 -24.04
C ARG A 847 -21.75 -3.72 -24.66
N HIS A 848 -21.95 -2.51 -24.12
CA HIS A 848 -21.26 -1.30 -24.57
C HIS A 848 -20.95 -0.41 -23.35
N THR A 849 -19.97 -0.80 -22.55
CA THR A 849 -19.44 0.05 -21.47
C THR A 849 -18.45 1.04 -22.11
N LEU A 850 -18.86 2.29 -22.27
CA LEU A 850 -17.93 3.36 -22.65
C LEU A 850 -17.07 3.74 -21.44
N PRO A 851 -15.75 3.99 -21.60
CA PRO A 851 -14.87 4.41 -20.49
C PRO A 851 -15.41 5.66 -19.80
N SER A 852 -15.44 5.66 -18.47
CA SER A 852 -15.85 6.86 -17.70
C SER A 852 -14.90 8.03 -17.98
N ILE A 853 -15.44 9.24 -18.00
CA ILE A 853 -14.66 10.48 -18.07
C ILE A 853 -13.96 10.67 -16.72
N THR A 854 -12.64 10.84 -16.76
CA THR A 854 -11.75 10.99 -15.60
C THR A 854 -11.53 12.48 -15.26
N ALA A 855 -10.90 12.74 -14.11
CA ALA A 855 -10.48 14.10 -13.75
C ALA A 855 -9.36 14.64 -14.66
N ALA A 856 -8.59 13.78 -15.33
CA ALA A 856 -7.62 14.20 -16.34
C ALA A 856 -8.33 14.69 -17.62
N ASP A 857 -9.43 14.03 -18.00
CA ASP A 857 -10.23 14.38 -19.18
C ASP A 857 -10.89 15.77 -19.07
N LEU A 858 -11.10 16.27 -17.86
CA LEU A 858 -11.54 17.65 -17.60
C LEU A 858 -10.58 18.71 -18.17
N TRP A 859 -9.31 18.34 -18.37
CA TRP A 859 -8.23 19.23 -18.80
C TRP A 859 -7.57 18.79 -20.10
N SER A 860 -7.67 17.51 -20.50
CA SER A 860 -6.96 16.95 -21.65
C SER A 860 -7.82 16.62 -22.86
N THR A 861 -9.15 16.53 -22.74
CA THR A 861 -9.98 15.87 -23.76
C THR A 861 -11.28 16.64 -23.97
N SER A 862 -11.39 17.39 -25.07
CA SER A 862 -12.69 17.93 -25.48
C SER A 862 -13.55 16.77 -26.01
N ILE A 863 -14.77 16.59 -25.51
CA ILE A 863 -15.63 15.48 -25.92
C ILE A 863 -16.04 15.68 -27.39
N GLU A 864 -15.59 14.82 -28.29
CA GLU A 864 -15.86 14.95 -29.73
C GLU A 864 -17.21 14.35 -30.14
N ALA A 865 -17.78 14.86 -31.23
CA ALA A 865 -18.97 14.27 -31.86
C ALA A 865 -18.56 13.04 -32.68
N GLU A 866 -19.45 12.05 -32.80
CA GLU A 866 -19.17 10.89 -33.64
C GLU A 866 -19.34 11.24 -35.13
N PRO A 867 -18.58 10.61 -36.05
CA PRO A 867 -18.70 10.87 -37.48
C PRO A 867 -20.13 10.60 -37.99
N GLY A 868 -20.81 11.65 -38.46
CA GLY A 868 -22.19 11.57 -38.97
C GLY A 868 -23.25 12.17 -38.05
N ASP A 869 -22.88 12.65 -36.87
CA ASP A 869 -23.77 13.44 -36.00
C ASP A 869 -24.02 14.85 -36.56
N ASP A 870 -25.26 15.34 -36.45
CA ASP A 870 -25.59 16.74 -36.71
C ASP A 870 -25.05 17.63 -35.57
N GLU A 871 -24.59 18.85 -35.92
CA GLU A 871 -24.06 19.82 -34.95
C GLU A 871 -25.16 20.30 -33.97
N PRO A 872 -25.00 20.15 -32.65
CA PRO A 872 -26.02 20.57 -31.69
C PRO A 872 -26.22 22.09 -31.60
N SER A 873 -27.47 22.50 -31.38
CA SER A 873 -27.83 23.93 -31.21
C SER A 873 -27.70 24.44 -29.78
N ILE A 874 -27.34 23.58 -28.82
CA ILE A 874 -27.25 23.90 -27.39
C ILE A 874 -25.97 23.32 -26.78
N PRO A 875 -25.39 23.95 -25.73
CA PRO A 875 -24.18 23.47 -25.10
C PRO A 875 -24.43 22.18 -24.33
N LEU A 876 -23.41 21.32 -24.30
CA LEU A 876 -23.40 20.08 -23.53
C LEU A 876 -22.14 20.01 -22.66
N VAL A 877 -22.32 19.62 -21.40
CA VAL A 877 -21.22 19.27 -20.50
C VAL A 877 -21.44 17.87 -19.95
N VAL A 878 -20.33 17.20 -19.60
CA VAL A 878 -20.39 15.88 -19.00
C VAL A 878 -19.73 15.89 -17.63
N VAL A 879 -20.52 15.49 -16.63
CA VAL A 879 -20.09 15.41 -15.23
C VAL A 879 -19.45 14.05 -15.03
N PRO A 880 -18.14 14.00 -14.68
CA PRO A 880 -17.46 12.75 -14.46
C PRO A 880 -18.08 12.02 -13.27
N ARG A 881 -17.99 10.69 -13.27
CA ARG A 881 -18.64 9.84 -12.27
C ARG A 881 -18.31 10.20 -10.82
N SER A 882 -17.09 10.69 -10.57
CA SER A 882 -16.63 11.15 -9.25
C SER A 882 -17.38 12.37 -8.72
N GLU A 883 -17.91 13.22 -9.61
CA GLU A 883 -18.60 14.48 -9.29
C GLU A 883 -20.14 14.34 -9.30
N VAL A 884 -20.68 13.23 -9.87
CA VAL A 884 -22.13 13.00 -9.99
C VAL A 884 -22.83 12.94 -8.64
N HIS A 885 -22.21 12.35 -7.61
CA HIS A 885 -22.85 12.22 -6.30
C HIS A 885 -23.05 13.58 -5.64
N ALA A 886 -22.03 14.44 -5.64
CA ALA A 886 -22.09 15.78 -5.07
C ALA A 886 -23.16 16.64 -5.77
N LEU A 887 -23.25 16.56 -7.10
CA LEU A 887 -24.28 17.26 -7.87
C LEU A 887 -25.70 16.77 -7.51
N LEU A 888 -25.91 15.45 -7.46
CA LEU A 888 -27.23 14.89 -7.15
C LEU A 888 -27.67 15.15 -5.70
N GLU A 889 -26.73 15.13 -4.76
CA GLU A 889 -26.99 15.45 -3.35
C GLU A 889 -27.35 16.93 -3.18
N ALA A 890 -26.60 17.84 -3.81
CA ALA A 890 -26.92 19.27 -3.81
C ALA A 890 -28.31 19.54 -4.39
N LEU A 891 -28.68 18.85 -5.49
CA LEU A 891 -30.00 18.96 -6.10
C LEU A 891 -31.13 18.30 -5.29
N ALA A 892 -30.81 17.36 -4.39
CA ALA A 892 -31.80 16.68 -3.54
C ALA A 892 -32.08 17.42 -2.23
N ASN A 893 -31.08 18.13 -1.71
CA ASN A 893 -31.17 18.86 -0.44
C ASN A 893 -31.86 20.21 -0.57
N ASP A 894 -31.92 20.78 -1.77
CA ASP A 894 -32.54 22.07 -2.01
C ASP A 894 -33.91 21.96 -2.70
N GLY A 895 -34.92 22.64 -2.13
CA GLY A 895 -36.24 22.76 -2.74
C GLY A 895 -36.27 23.72 -3.94
N SER A 896 -35.17 24.48 -4.14
CA SER A 896 -34.90 25.40 -5.23
C SER A 896 -34.27 24.65 -6.43
N ARG A 897 -34.89 24.76 -7.62
CA ARG A 897 -34.56 23.93 -8.80
C ARG A 897 -33.58 24.59 -9.78
N SER A 898 -32.74 25.55 -9.37
CA SER A 898 -31.93 26.35 -10.30
C SER A 898 -30.48 25.85 -10.42
N LEU A 899 -30.00 25.64 -11.65
CA LEU A 899 -28.63 25.22 -11.93
C LEU A 899 -27.96 26.25 -12.82
N THR A 900 -26.68 26.51 -12.55
CA THR A 900 -25.83 27.36 -13.39
C THR A 900 -24.68 26.53 -13.93
N VAL A 901 -24.53 26.49 -15.25
CA VAL A 901 -23.39 25.86 -15.94
C VAL A 901 -22.60 26.97 -16.64
N ARG A 902 -21.34 27.18 -16.26
CA ARG A 902 -20.51 28.25 -16.82
C ARG A 902 -19.07 27.81 -17.06
N ASP A 903 -18.42 28.45 -18.02
CA ASP A 903 -16.98 28.34 -18.26
C ASP A 903 -16.17 29.13 -17.21
N VAL A 904 -14.92 28.73 -17.00
CA VAL A 904 -13.95 29.33 -16.06
C VAL A 904 -13.16 30.47 -16.70
N VAL A 905 -13.05 30.56 -18.04
CA VAL A 905 -12.21 31.60 -18.68
C VAL A 905 -12.99 32.51 -19.64
N SER A 906 -13.09 33.77 -19.22
CA SER A 906 -13.58 34.91 -20.00
C SER A 906 -12.46 35.55 -20.83
N ALA A 907 -12.05 34.97 -21.96
CA ALA A 907 -11.39 35.72 -23.04
C ALA A 907 -11.19 34.83 -24.26
N ARG A 908 -12.03 35.04 -25.28
CA ARG A 908 -11.68 34.65 -26.65
C ARG A 908 -10.59 35.60 -27.13
N ALA A 909 -9.35 35.40 -26.70
CA ALA A 909 -8.22 35.97 -27.40
C ALA A 909 -8.03 35.12 -28.68
N GLU A 910 -8.62 35.55 -29.79
CA GLU A 910 -8.20 35.10 -31.11
C GLU A 910 -6.75 35.57 -31.31
N LEU A 911 -5.78 34.77 -30.85
CA LEU A 911 -4.40 34.95 -31.22
C LEU A 911 -4.25 34.38 -32.64
N GLN A 912 -4.40 35.23 -33.65
CA GLN A 912 -3.98 34.90 -35.01
C GLN A 912 -2.44 34.81 -35.02
N ILE A 913 -1.92 33.60 -34.78
CA ILE A 913 -0.49 33.32 -34.94
C ILE A 913 -0.25 33.09 -36.43
N ALA A 914 0.30 34.10 -37.12
CA ALA A 914 0.81 33.92 -38.47
C ALA A 914 2.05 33.01 -38.41
N LEU A 915 1.90 31.73 -38.73
CA LEU A 915 3.03 30.80 -38.85
C LEU A 915 3.83 31.12 -40.14
N PRO A 916 5.14 31.42 -40.07
CA PRO A 916 5.96 31.51 -41.27
C PRO A 916 6.23 30.11 -41.85
N ALA A 917 6.29 30.01 -43.17
CA ALA A 917 6.42 28.75 -43.88
C ALA A 917 7.77 28.03 -43.61
N ARG A 918 7.68 26.85 -42.98
CA ARG A 918 8.68 25.75 -42.83
C ARG A 918 9.81 25.91 -41.79
N PRO A 919 10.26 24.78 -41.18
CA PRO A 919 10.75 24.77 -39.81
C PRO A 919 12.28 24.60 -39.69
N SER A 920 12.87 25.39 -38.81
CA SER A 920 14.12 25.04 -38.14
C SER A 920 14.10 25.70 -36.76
N SER A 921 13.93 24.87 -35.72
CA SER A 921 14.16 25.19 -34.31
C SER A 921 13.60 26.54 -33.82
N VAL A 922 12.42 26.54 -33.21
CA VAL A 922 11.97 27.66 -32.38
C VAL A 922 11.72 27.15 -30.97
N ALA A 923 12.52 27.63 -30.03
CA ALA A 923 12.19 27.60 -28.62
C ALA A 923 11.00 28.56 -28.40
N LEU A 924 9.93 28.06 -27.81
CA LEU A 924 8.82 28.88 -27.31
C LEU A 924 9.20 29.39 -25.92
N ASP A 925 9.24 30.71 -25.74
CA ASP A 925 9.50 31.42 -24.49
C ASP A 925 8.18 31.98 -23.93
#